data_AF-A0A813W9A9-F1
#
_entry.id   AF-A0A813W9A9-F1
#
_cell.length_a   1.000
_cell.length_b   1.000
_cell.length_c   1.000
_cell.angle_alpha   90.00
_cell.angle_beta   90.00
_cell.angle_gamma   90.00
#
_symmetry.space_group_name_H-M   'P 1'
#
loop_
_entity.id
_entity.type
_entity.pdbx_description
1 polymer ?
#
loop_
_entity_poly.entity_id
_entity_poly.type
_entity_poly.pdbx_seq_one_letter_code
_entity_poly.pdbx_strand_id
1 'polypeptide(L)'
;MHTFHRLFVRSTRSAKYRKQLVTLITIVSFFGFFLYIREEYNAQKENNEENIISKNNVVLPEDKQPNQIMSSKSKNCAYQNCPKLREDVINVHVICHTHLDPGWLNSVDGYFFGIQHNLNQQKEGQAYRHVMPSVLTIFNNVVSALLENAQRRFVMVEMSFIWRWWKRLDEDYKKIIRKLFNDGRIDIAGGSWVSNDEAVSHYSAMIDQCTFGFRFVKNELRTCSQPAVAWQLDLFGHGREINSLFAQMGYDAILFGRLDYQEKEQRTTEKTLQMIWKINENAPKNERWLFTGILPNLYHPPETLGLRSDIAGSLLRSSDVDTIQESASVYSKNLLEALKIQQKKYNSSNIVILYGGDFEYEDATQYFQNIDAMIDTINNIQNTTNDEKKFYVHYSTPTCFLHALSQEKRSWPVREGDFLSYAHRAHAFWTGFYTSRPGIKYYERSLGAFYQSLRQLSIVANQIDFHGLFELAEIMSLLQHHDTITGTSPMVHIDDALRRMHRAEKNGQALALSLYQHILTPSMTTNWSTPLIFCQLNESYCKPLADIDKFSAIVYNPSSISNQVWIRIPVAEQQTISLDVDNVKKFSIDAVEFGTIGLSPMHESIPIVHKRDQLQELIVRVHVPPLSLQAVPFIISKQKQNVEQLIMATSSCSIENQHYILKVNERGVIISLQVKSINKEIDFTQHFGYYISSPSDDISAQASGLYVFRPIGTNPPQKVNITHFYCFKRKGYEEIIQVYSSYVYQAIRLLDNSPYIEFEWIVGRLHMNVELVTSYQSKDLNNNGIFYTDSSGRSLMKRIRDQRDGYRFKQSEKSAGNYYPLVTGIMIKDEKQDLQMSIITDRAQGGGSINDGQVEIMLHRRVLTDDSLGVSETLNEPGIDGQGLVVRGRHLLSVAKPDDSMQFFREYALKSVWRPIIAFRNDSNDQPLDYKTWSLLKTELPPQVNILTIEPLSQKENILTILFRIEHIYDRNEHSKLSKSISIQIHKIFNKYKLLKANEVTLGANMNKNEAYDRLKWTLNSTYEDKNGYKETPTFDGQIIHLYPMQIRSFIIKLTKH
;
A
#
# COMPACT_ATOMS: atom_id res chain seq x y z
N MET A 1 -47.40 -16.08 -36.98
CA MET A 1 -48.46 -17.01 -36.54
C MET A 1 -48.68 -18.22 -37.46
N HIS A 2 -48.80 -18.06 -38.78
CA HIS A 2 -49.08 -19.20 -39.69
C HIS A 2 -47.98 -20.29 -39.74
N THR A 3 -46.71 -19.92 -39.53
CA THR A 3 -45.56 -20.86 -39.47
C THR A 3 -45.53 -21.67 -38.16
N PHE A 4 -46.02 -21.07 -37.07
CA PHE A 4 -46.09 -21.71 -35.74
C PHE A 4 -47.11 -22.86 -35.73
N HIS A 5 -48.24 -22.69 -36.42
CA HIS A 5 -49.27 -23.73 -36.46
C HIS A 5 -48.82 -24.99 -37.24
N ARG A 6 -48.05 -24.83 -38.33
CA ARG A 6 -47.47 -25.95 -39.09
C ARG A 6 -46.39 -26.73 -38.34
N LEU A 7 -45.61 -26.05 -37.48
CA LEU A 7 -44.60 -26.69 -36.62
C LEU A 7 -45.25 -27.44 -35.45
N PHE A 8 -46.33 -26.91 -34.89
CA PHE A 8 -47.07 -27.54 -33.80
C PHE A 8 -47.77 -28.84 -34.23
N VAL A 9 -48.30 -28.91 -35.45
CA VAL A 9 -48.95 -30.13 -35.97
C VAL A 9 -47.92 -31.22 -36.35
N ARG A 10 -46.67 -30.85 -36.65
CA ARG A 10 -45.59 -31.82 -36.95
C ARG A 10 -44.82 -32.30 -35.71
N SER A 11 -44.86 -31.58 -34.59
CA SER A 11 -44.07 -31.91 -33.37
C SER A 11 -44.63 -33.08 -32.54
N THR A 12 -45.85 -33.54 -32.83
CA THR A 12 -46.48 -34.65 -32.10
C THR A 12 -46.00 -36.04 -32.54
N ARG A 13 -45.24 -36.15 -33.65
CA ARG A 13 -44.84 -37.45 -34.24
C ARG A 13 -43.33 -37.74 -34.34
N SER A 14 -42.42 -36.87 -33.88
CA SER A 14 -40.97 -37.17 -33.90
C SER A 14 -40.15 -36.42 -32.84
N ALA A 15 -39.23 -37.14 -32.18
CA ALA A 15 -38.34 -36.62 -31.13
C ALA A 15 -37.36 -35.52 -31.61
N LYS A 16 -37.00 -35.52 -32.90
CA LYS A 16 -36.09 -34.53 -33.50
C LYS A 16 -36.70 -33.12 -33.51
N TYR A 17 -38.02 -33.02 -33.70
CA TYR A 17 -38.73 -31.74 -33.76
C TYR A 17 -39.10 -31.17 -32.38
N ARG A 18 -39.17 -32.00 -31.33
CA ARG A 18 -39.36 -31.52 -29.94
C ARG A 18 -38.16 -30.73 -29.43
N LYS A 19 -36.93 -31.16 -29.74
CA LYS A 19 -35.71 -30.41 -29.37
C LYS A 19 -35.66 -29.04 -30.05
N GLN A 20 -35.98 -28.96 -31.35
CA GLN A 20 -36.01 -27.69 -32.07
C GLN A 20 -37.09 -26.73 -31.56
N LEU A 21 -38.26 -27.24 -31.16
CA LEU A 21 -39.33 -26.42 -30.58
C LEU A 21 -38.94 -25.88 -29.20
N VAL A 22 -38.29 -26.68 -28.35
CA VAL A 22 -37.80 -26.24 -27.04
C VAL A 22 -36.73 -25.16 -27.20
N THR A 23 -35.74 -25.37 -28.09
CA THR A 23 -34.71 -24.35 -28.36
C THR A 23 -35.30 -23.04 -28.89
N LEU A 24 -36.32 -23.10 -29.76
CA LEU A 24 -36.97 -21.91 -30.28
C LEU A 24 -37.77 -21.17 -29.21
N ILE A 25 -38.46 -21.88 -28.31
CA ILE A 25 -39.19 -21.29 -27.18
C ILE A 25 -38.19 -20.65 -26.21
N THR A 26 -37.06 -21.29 -25.92
CA THR A 26 -36.02 -20.71 -25.05
C THR A 26 -35.43 -19.44 -25.64
N ILE A 27 -35.14 -19.41 -26.95
CA ILE A 27 -34.61 -18.21 -27.63
C ILE A 27 -35.64 -17.07 -27.62
N VAL A 28 -36.91 -17.36 -27.89
CA VAL A 28 -37.98 -16.34 -27.89
C VAL A 28 -38.22 -15.79 -26.47
N SER A 29 -38.19 -16.64 -25.43
CA SER A 29 -38.29 -16.19 -24.04
C SER A 29 -37.07 -15.36 -23.61
N PHE A 30 -35.86 -15.71 -24.07
CA PHE A 30 -34.65 -14.94 -23.78
C PHE A 30 -34.66 -13.57 -24.47
N PHE A 31 -35.13 -13.50 -25.72
CA PHE A 31 -35.30 -12.24 -26.45
C PHE A 31 -36.41 -11.37 -25.86
N GLY A 32 -37.52 -11.96 -25.42
CA GLY A 32 -38.60 -11.26 -24.72
C GLY A 32 -38.14 -10.68 -23.38
N PHE A 33 -37.33 -11.42 -22.62
CA PHE A 33 -36.72 -10.93 -21.38
C PHE A 33 -35.72 -9.79 -21.65
N PHE A 34 -34.92 -9.87 -22.71
CA PHE A 34 -34.00 -8.79 -23.09
C PHE A 34 -34.72 -7.52 -23.56
N LEU A 35 -35.85 -7.66 -24.27
CA LEU A 35 -36.69 -6.53 -24.67
C LEU A 35 -37.38 -5.90 -23.46
N TYR A 36 -37.85 -6.70 -22.50
CA TYR A 36 -38.43 -6.21 -21.24
C TYR A 36 -37.40 -5.44 -20.40
N ILE A 37 -36.19 -5.98 -20.21
CA ILE A 37 -35.09 -5.29 -19.50
C ILE A 37 -34.70 -3.99 -20.22
N ARG A 38 -34.70 -3.99 -21.56
CA ARG A 38 -34.38 -2.80 -22.36
C ARG A 38 -35.50 -1.74 -22.30
N GLU A 39 -36.76 -2.14 -22.27
CA GLU A 39 -37.88 -1.22 -22.08
C GLU A 39 -37.92 -0.66 -20.66
N GLU A 40 -37.65 -1.44 -19.61
CA GLU A 40 -37.50 -0.91 -18.24
C GLU A 40 -36.29 0.03 -18.11
N TYR A 41 -35.17 -0.30 -18.73
CA TYR A 41 -33.98 0.55 -18.74
C TYR A 41 -34.25 1.87 -19.48
N ASN A 42 -34.98 1.84 -20.60
CA ASN A 42 -35.36 3.04 -21.33
C ASN A 42 -36.42 3.86 -20.58
N ALA A 43 -37.38 3.23 -19.90
CA ALA A 43 -38.37 3.91 -19.07
C ALA A 43 -37.75 4.57 -17.81
N GLN A 44 -36.70 3.98 -17.23
CA GLN A 44 -35.91 4.61 -16.17
C GLN A 44 -35.02 5.75 -16.69
N LYS A 45 -34.60 5.70 -17.96
CA LYS A 45 -33.82 6.76 -18.60
C LYS A 45 -34.69 7.96 -18.97
N GLU A 46 -35.89 7.73 -19.53
CA GLU A 46 -36.85 8.79 -19.85
C GLU A 46 -37.41 9.49 -18.59
N ASN A 47 -37.67 8.75 -17.50
CA ASN A 47 -38.08 9.36 -16.22
C ASN A 47 -36.97 10.17 -15.51
N ASN A 48 -35.70 9.90 -15.82
CA ASN A 48 -34.56 10.67 -15.30
C ASN A 48 -34.19 11.85 -16.22
N GLU A 49 -34.47 11.76 -17.52
CA GLU A 49 -34.22 12.84 -18.48
C GLU A 49 -35.36 13.89 -18.49
N GLU A 50 -36.62 13.51 -18.22
CA GLU A 50 -37.75 14.47 -18.14
C GLU A 50 -37.75 15.33 -16.86
N ASN A 51 -37.05 14.93 -15.79
CA ASN A 51 -36.90 15.74 -14.58
C ASN A 51 -35.69 16.70 -14.59
N ILE A 52 -34.89 16.73 -15.67
CA ILE A 52 -33.66 17.53 -15.75
C ILE A 52 -33.74 18.62 -16.85
N ILE A 53 -34.76 18.63 -17.71
CA ILE A 53 -34.87 19.60 -18.81
C ILE A 53 -36.07 20.54 -18.60
N SER A 54 -36.01 21.40 -17.58
CA SER A 54 -36.63 22.73 -17.72
C SER A 54 -35.91 23.77 -16.85
N LYS A 55 -35.51 24.86 -17.51
CA LYS A 55 -34.90 26.10 -16.98
C LYS A 55 -33.38 26.08 -16.73
N ASN A 56 -32.60 26.42 -17.76
CA ASN A 56 -32.08 27.79 -17.95
C ASN A 56 -31.03 27.83 -19.07
N ASN A 57 -31.35 28.56 -20.14
CA ASN A 57 -30.38 29.05 -21.11
C ASN A 57 -29.50 30.12 -20.45
N VAL A 58 -28.22 29.84 -20.22
CA VAL A 58 -27.22 30.88 -19.92
C VAL A 58 -25.91 30.56 -20.63
N VAL A 59 -25.44 31.53 -21.40
CA VAL A 59 -24.19 31.57 -22.16
C VAL A 59 -22.99 31.40 -21.20
N LEU A 60 -22.09 30.47 -21.53
CA LEU A 60 -20.81 30.25 -20.84
C LEU A 60 -19.90 31.48 -20.98
N PRO A 61 -19.34 32.06 -19.90
CA PRO A 61 -18.26 33.03 -20.03
C PRO A 61 -16.91 32.31 -20.16
N GLU A 62 -16.09 32.86 -21.05
CA GLU A 62 -14.74 32.45 -21.42
C GLU A 62 -13.79 32.24 -20.23
N ASP A 63 -12.87 31.30 -20.45
CA ASP A 63 -11.69 30.99 -19.66
C ASP A 63 -11.01 32.23 -19.06
N LYS A 64 -11.09 32.38 -17.73
CA LYS A 64 -10.12 33.17 -16.99
C LYS A 64 -9.06 32.26 -16.39
N GLN A 65 -7.85 32.47 -16.92
CA GLN A 65 -6.56 31.88 -16.53
C GLN A 65 -6.39 31.63 -15.02
N PRO A 66 -5.79 30.49 -14.61
CA PRO A 66 -5.27 30.31 -13.26
C PRO A 66 -3.87 30.95 -13.18
N ASN A 67 -3.80 32.27 -13.14
CA ASN A 67 -2.60 33.03 -12.83
C ASN A 67 -2.89 34.01 -11.69
N GLN A 68 -3.11 33.47 -10.49
CA GLN A 68 -2.76 34.21 -9.27
C GLN A 68 -1.93 33.30 -8.37
N ILE A 69 -0.70 33.72 -8.18
CA ILE A 69 0.23 33.25 -7.16
C ILE A 69 -0.47 33.49 -5.81
N MET A 70 -1.05 32.46 -5.23
CA MET A 70 -1.64 32.53 -3.89
C MET A 70 -0.53 32.61 -2.85
N SER A 71 -0.48 33.74 -2.14
CA SER A 71 0.45 34.04 -1.05
C SER A 71 0.16 33.24 0.22
N SER A 72 1.21 32.70 0.86
CA SER A 72 1.51 32.53 2.32
C SER A 72 0.43 32.44 3.43
N LYS A 73 -0.86 32.25 3.14
CA LYS A 73 -1.96 32.42 4.13
C LYS A 73 -2.78 31.16 4.46
N SER A 74 -2.50 30.00 3.86
CA SER A 74 -3.39 28.81 3.98
C SER A 74 -3.46 28.20 5.38
N LYS A 75 -2.33 27.82 5.99
CA LYS A 75 -2.32 27.26 7.36
C LYS A 75 -2.72 28.26 8.44
N ASN A 76 -2.30 29.52 8.28
CA ASN A 76 -2.68 30.59 9.21
C ASN A 76 -4.19 30.78 9.26
N CYS A 77 -4.92 30.56 8.16
CA CYS A 77 -6.38 30.60 8.15
C CYS A 77 -7.01 29.55 9.09
N ALA A 78 -6.53 28.30 9.06
CA ALA A 78 -7.10 27.22 9.87
C ALA A 78 -6.97 27.52 11.37
N TYR A 79 -5.80 28.02 11.81
CA TYR A 79 -5.56 28.38 13.21
C TYR A 79 -6.33 29.62 13.67
N GLN A 80 -6.56 30.60 12.78
CA GLN A 80 -7.30 31.82 13.08
C GLN A 80 -8.77 31.55 13.43
N ASN A 81 -9.35 30.47 12.92
CA ASN A 81 -10.74 30.08 13.16
C ASN A 81 -10.94 29.20 14.39
N CYS A 82 -9.91 28.99 15.20
CA CYS A 82 -10.02 28.14 16.38
C CYS A 82 -10.83 28.80 17.50
N PRO A 83 -11.59 28.01 18.29
CA PRO A 83 -12.28 28.51 19.47
C PRO A 83 -11.32 29.19 20.45
N LYS A 84 -11.80 30.23 21.14
CA LYS A 84 -11.02 30.92 22.18
C LYS A 84 -10.91 30.02 23.42
N LEU A 85 -9.69 29.86 23.91
CA LEU A 85 -9.41 29.16 25.16
C LEU A 85 -9.74 30.04 26.36
N ARG A 86 -9.94 29.42 27.52
CA ARG A 86 -10.03 30.09 28.82
C ARG A 86 -8.75 29.86 29.62
N GLU A 87 -8.29 30.91 30.29
CA GLU A 87 -7.15 30.85 31.22
C GLU A 87 -7.58 30.22 32.56
N ASP A 88 -6.61 29.67 33.31
CA ASP A 88 -6.79 29.06 34.63
C ASP A 88 -7.81 27.91 34.74
N VAL A 89 -8.17 27.30 33.60
CA VAL A 89 -9.04 26.12 33.53
C VAL A 89 -8.45 25.04 32.63
N ILE A 90 -8.96 23.81 32.75
CA ILE A 90 -8.69 22.74 31.80
C ILE A 90 -9.61 22.92 30.58
N ASN A 91 -9.04 23.21 29.42
CA ASN A 91 -9.79 23.31 28.17
C ASN A 91 -10.01 21.89 27.61
N VAL A 92 -11.27 21.51 27.44
CA VAL A 92 -11.70 20.19 26.95
C VAL A 92 -12.18 20.33 25.52
N HIS A 93 -11.38 19.82 24.60
CA HIS A 93 -11.63 19.84 23.16
C HIS A 93 -12.49 18.64 22.78
N VAL A 94 -13.78 18.87 22.49
CA VAL A 94 -14.66 17.84 21.94
C VAL A 94 -14.50 17.79 20.43
N ILE A 95 -13.95 16.69 19.92
CA ILE A 95 -13.70 16.49 18.49
C ILE A 95 -14.70 15.46 17.96
N CYS A 96 -15.66 15.93 17.18
CA CYS A 96 -16.65 15.09 16.49
C CYS A 96 -16.01 14.47 15.24
N HIS A 97 -16.03 13.15 15.15
CA HIS A 97 -15.53 12.43 13.99
C HIS A 97 -16.35 11.17 13.73
N THR A 98 -16.18 10.61 12.54
CA THR A 98 -16.65 9.28 12.16
C THR A 98 -15.49 8.59 11.45
N HIS A 99 -15.19 7.36 11.82
CA HIS A 99 -14.16 6.57 11.13
C HIS A 99 -14.83 5.83 9.97
N LEU A 100 -14.35 6.06 8.75
CA LEU A 100 -14.99 5.55 7.54
C LEU A 100 -14.00 4.71 6.76
N ASP A 101 -14.10 3.39 6.86
CA ASP A 101 -13.25 2.48 6.09
C ASP A 101 -13.63 2.47 4.62
N PRO A 102 -12.74 2.87 3.69
CA PRO A 102 -12.96 2.78 2.25
C PRO A 102 -12.81 1.33 1.74
N GLY A 103 -13.45 0.39 2.45
CA GLY A 103 -13.29 -1.04 2.27
C GLY A 103 -12.86 -1.78 3.54
N TRP A 104 -13.75 -2.56 4.13
CA TRP A 104 -13.46 -3.48 5.25
C TRP A 104 -14.49 -4.62 5.22
N LEU A 105 -15.52 -4.61 6.07
CA LEU A 105 -16.60 -5.61 6.04
C LEU A 105 -17.47 -5.50 4.76
N ASN A 106 -17.45 -4.34 4.12
CA ASN A 106 -18.10 -4.08 2.85
C ASN A 106 -17.13 -3.36 1.89
N SER A 107 -17.48 -3.32 0.61
CA SER A 107 -16.72 -2.56 -0.39
C SER A 107 -16.84 -1.05 -0.17
N VAL A 108 -15.90 -0.27 -0.73
CA VAL A 108 -15.95 1.20 -0.69
C VAL A 108 -17.28 1.76 -1.18
N ASP A 109 -17.83 1.25 -2.28
CA ASP A 109 -19.11 1.74 -2.81
C ASP A 109 -20.30 1.17 -2.01
N GLY A 110 -20.15 -0.04 -1.43
CA GLY A 110 -21.11 -0.63 -0.50
C GLY A 110 -21.34 0.24 0.72
N TYR A 111 -20.27 0.69 1.38
CA TYR A 111 -20.35 1.67 2.47
C TYR A 111 -20.81 3.05 2.01
N PHE A 112 -20.39 3.49 0.83
CA PHE A 112 -20.78 4.82 0.35
C PHE A 112 -22.29 4.98 0.22
N PHE A 113 -22.96 3.95 -0.30
CA PHE A 113 -24.41 3.94 -0.55
C PHE A 113 -25.24 3.25 0.54
N GLY A 114 -24.63 2.60 1.54
CA GLY A 114 -25.34 1.77 2.51
C GLY A 114 -25.96 0.50 1.89
N ILE A 115 -25.30 -0.06 0.86
CA ILE A 115 -25.83 -1.24 0.16
C ILE A 115 -25.53 -2.49 0.99
N GLN A 116 -26.59 -3.19 1.37
CA GLN A 116 -26.49 -4.51 1.94
C GLN A 116 -26.33 -5.53 0.82
N HIS A 117 -25.18 -6.20 0.77
CA HIS A 117 -25.06 -7.39 -0.07
C HIS A 117 -25.93 -8.49 0.53
N ASN A 118 -26.77 -9.15 -0.28
CA ASN A 118 -27.49 -10.36 0.13
C ASN A 118 -26.47 -11.43 0.52
N LEU A 119 -26.16 -11.54 1.81
CA LEU A 119 -25.28 -12.56 2.41
C LEU A 119 -25.95 -13.95 2.41
N ASN A 120 -26.66 -14.32 1.33
CA ASN A 120 -27.40 -15.58 1.21
C ASN A 120 -26.50 -16.81 0.96
N GLN A 121 -25.21 -16.78 1.33
CA GLN A 121 -24.30 -17.92 1.20
C GLN A 121 -23.41 -18.19 2.43
N GLN A 122 -23.77 -17.71 3.62
CA GLN A 122 -23.12 -18.19 4.84
C GLN A 122 -24.16 -18.76 5.83
N LYS A 123 -24.09 -20.09 5.97
CA LYS A 123 -24.64 -21.01 6.97
C LYS A 123 -25.72 -20.46 7.92
N GLU A 124 -26.85 -21.18 7.97
CA GLU A 124 -27.83 -21.14 9.06
C GLU A 124 -27.11 -21.05 10.42
N GLY A 125 -27.29 -19.93 11.14
CA GLY A 125 -26.82 -19.77 12.52
C GLY A 125 -26.25 -18.39 12.90
N GLN A 126 -25.88 -17.52 11.95
CA GLN A 126 -25.37 -16.17 12.26
C GLN A 126 -26.23 -15.08 11.63
N ALA A 127 -27.12 -14.50 12.43
CA ALA A 127 -27.94 -13.37 12.04
C ALA A 127 -27.13 -12.05 12.08
N TYR A 128 -26.38 -11.74 11.02
CA TYR A 128 -25.87 -10.37 10.84
C TYR A 128 -27.00 -9.48 10.29
N ARG A 129 -27.92 -9.09 11.17
CA ARG A 129 -28.84 -7.96 10.95
C ARG A 129 -28.11 -6.65 11.30
N HIS A 130 -27.07 -6.30 10.57
CA HIS A 130 -26.56 -4.92 10.61
C HIS A 130 -27.12 -4.20 9.38
N VAL A 131 -27.92 -3.16 9.63
CA VAL A 131 -28.19 -2.13 8.62
C VAL A 131 -26.82 -1.58 8.22
N MET A 132 -26.47 -1.67 6.94
CA MET A 132 -25.18 -1.18 6.47
C MET A 132 -25.20 0.36 6.50
N PRO A 133 -24.22 1.01 7.14
CA PRO A 133 -24.20 2.46 7.24
C PRO A 133 -23.99 3.10 5.87
N SER A 134 -24.58 4.27 5.66
CA SER A 134 -24.44 5.05 4.43
C SER A 134 -23.58 6.29 4.67
N VAL A 135 -22.36 6.32 4.11
CA VAL A 135 -21.49 7.50 4.18
C VAL A 135 -22.13 8.72 3.53
N LEU A 136 -22.89 8.52 2.43
CA LEU A 136 -23.67 9.57 1.80
C LEU A 136 -24.67 10.21 2.78
N THR A 137 -25.38 9.38 3.57
CA THR A 137 -26.32 9.85 4.58
C THR A 137 -25.60 10.59 5.70
N ILE A 138 -24.51 10.04 6.21
CA ILE A 138 -23.69 10.65 7.27
C ILE A 138 -23.25 12.06 6.86
N PHE A 139 -22.64 12.23 5.67
CA PHE A 139 -22.17 13.54 5.24
C PHE A 139 -23.31 14.56 5.06
N ASN A 140 -24.45 14.16 4.48
CA ASN A 140 -25.59 15.05 4.31
C ASN A 140 -26.18 15.50 5.66
N ASN A 141 -26.29 14.57 6.62
CA ASN A 141 -26.86 14.85 7.94
C ASN A 141 -25.91 15.68 8.79
N VAL A 142 -24.60 15.40 8.75
CA VAL A 142 -23.59 16.23 9.41
C VAL A 142 -23.62 17.66 8.90
N VAL A 143 -23.64 17.87 7.58
CA VAL A 143 -23.71 19.24 7.02
C VAL A 143 -24.97 19.96 7.47
N SER A 144 -26.12 19.26 7.46
CA SER A 144 -27.39 19.82 7.91
C SER A 144 -27.32 20.23 9.39
N ALA A 145 -26.83 19.34 10.26
CA ALA A 145 -26.67 19.63 11.69
C ALA A 145 -25.66 20.75 11.96
N LEU A 146 -24.60 20.88 11.16
CA LEU A 146 -23.69 22.03 11.24
C LEU A 146 -24.42 23.34 10.91
N LEU A 147 -25.31 23.38 9.91
CA LEU A 147 -26.01 24.61 9.54
C LEU A 147 -26.96 25.12 10.64
N GLU A 148 -27.45 24.25 11.52
CA GLU A 148 -28.37 24.61 12.62
C GLU A 148 -27.70 25.36 13.79
N ASN A 149 -26.42 25.12 14.07
CA ASN A 149 -25.72 25.73 15.20
C ASN A 149 -24.27 26.08 14.81
N ALA A 150 -23.94 27.38 14.81
CA ALA A 150 -22.64 27.91 14.39
C ALA A 150 -21.43 27.43 15.22
N GLN A 151 -21.65 26.90 16.43
CA GLN A 151 -20.56 26.37 17.28
C GLN A 151 -20.17 24.93 16.92
N ARG A 152 -21.07 24.15 16.31
CA ARG A 152 -20.81 22.75 15.96
C ARG A 152 -19.66 22.66 14.97
N ARG A 153 -18.81 21.66 15.15
CA ARG A 153 -17.66 21.35 14.28
C ARG A 153 -17.57 19.86 14.01
N PHE A 154 -16.95 19.48 12.90
CA PHE A 154 -16.79 18.09 12.51
C PHE A 154 -15.47 17.84 11.77
N VAL A 155 -14.96 16.61 11.86
CA VAL A 155 -13.74 16.17 11.16
C VAL A 155 -14.10 15.26 9.99
N MET A 156 -13.56 15.54 8.82
CA MET A 156 -13.60 14.64 7.67
C MET A 156 -12.19 14.16 7.32
N VAL A 157 -12.02 12.88 6.98
CA VAL A 157 -10.70 12.24 6.88
C VAL A 157 -10.43 11.65 5.50
N GLU A 158 -11.22 10.66 5.06
CA GLU A 158 -10.92 9.87 3.86
C GLU A 158 -11.36 10.57 2.58
N MET A 159 -10.40 11.10 1.80
CA MET A 159 -10.72 11.84 0.58
C MET A 159 -11.41 10.97 -0.48
N SER A 160 -11.23 9.66 -0.45
CA SER A 160 -11.93 8.72 -1.34
C SER A 160 -13.46 8.80 -1.22
N PHE A 161 -14.00 8.97 0.00
CA PHE A 161 -15.41 9.19 0.23
C PHE A 161 -15.84 10.63 -0.05
N ILE A 162 -15.05 11.61 0.39
CA ILE A 162 -15.38 13.02 0.13
C ILE A 162 -15.43 13.29 -1.37
N TRP A 163 -14.51 12.73 -2.16
CA TRP A 163 -14.52 12.85 -3.60
C TRP A 163 -15.79 12.24 -4.21
N ARG A 164 -16.17 11.02 -3.80
CA ARG A 164 -17.42 10.36 -4.26
C ARG A 164 -18.65 11.20 -3.96
N TRP A 165 -18.72 11.76 -2.76
CA TRP A 165 -19.79 12.66 -2.33
C TRP A 165 -19.79 13.97 -3.13
N TRP A 166 -18.65 14.66 -3.19
CA TRP A 166 -18.46 15.95 -3.85
C TRP A 166 -18.89 15.94 -5.32
N LYS A 167 -18.60 14.84 -6.03
CA LYS A 167 -18.98 14.67 -7.44
C LYS A 167 -20.49 14.65 -7.68
N ARG A 168 -21.30 14.45 -6.63
CA ARG A 168 -22.77 14.38 -6.70
C ARG A 168 -23.45 15.70 -6.31
N LEU A 169 -22.70 16.70 -5.87
CA LEU A 169 -23.22 17.96 -5.37
C LEU A 169 -23.28 19.02 -6.47
N ASP A 170 -24.34 19.81 -6.46
CA ASP A 170 -24.44 21.03 -7.27
C ASP A 170 -23.48 22.12 -6.76
N GLU A 171 -23.27 23.16 -7.57
CA GLU A 171 -22.31 24.22 -7.24
C GLU A 171 -22.76 25.12 -6.08
N ASP A 172 -24.05 25.23 -5.79
CA ASP A 172 -24.53 26.05 -4.67
C ASP A 172 -24.30 25.34 -3.34
N TYR A 173 -24.56 24.04 -3.27
CA TYR A 173 -24.25 23.24 -2.10
C TYR A 173 -22.73 23.14 -1.86
N LYS A 174 -21.92 23.02 -2.93
CA LYS A 174 -20.46 23.11 -2.82
C LYS A 174 -19.96 24.45 -2.25
N LYS A 175 -20.63 25.58 -2.54
CA LYS A 175 -20.30 26.88 -1.93
C LYS A 175 -20.56 26.88 -0.43
N ILE A 176 -21.67 26.27 0.02
CA ILE A 176 -21.99 26.12 1.45
C ILE A 176 -20.89 25.33 2.15
N ILE A 177 -20.47 24.19 1.58
CA ILE A 177 -19.43 23.34 2.16
C ILE A 177 -18.08 24.05 2.20
N ARG A 178 -17.68 24.72 1.11
CA ARG A 178 -16.46 25.56 1.09
C ARG A 178 -16.51 26.64 2.18
N LYS A 179 -17.68 27.21 2.47
CA LYS A 179 -17.84 28.15 3.59
C LYS A 179 -17.61 27.46 4.94
N LEU A 180 -18.17 26.28 5.18
CA LEU A 180 -17.93 25.54 6.43
C LEU A 180 -16.44 25.22 6.66
N PHE A 181 -15.70 24.88 5.60
CA PHE A 181 -14.24 24.73 5.67
C PHE A 181 -13.54 26.07 5.99
N ASN A 182 -13.90 27.15 5.29
CA ASN A 182 -13.29 28.47 5.52
C ASN A 182 -13.61 29.05 6.90
N ASP A 183 -14.74 28.67 7.51
CA ASP A 183 -15.13 29.05 8.87
C ASP A 183 -14.48 28.12 9.93
N GLY A 184 -13.69 27.12 9.53
CA GLY A 184 -13.06 26.13 10.42
C GLY A 184 -14.05 25.16 11.09
N ARG A 185 -15.28 25.07 10.55
CA ARG A 185 -16.36 24.22 11.09
C ARG A 185 -16.29 22.79 10.59
N ILE A 186 -15.72 22.59 9.41
CA ILE A 186 -15.24 21.27 8.97
C ILE A 186 -13.71 21.35 8.90
N ASP A 187 -13.04 20.42 9.56
CA ASP A 187 -11.60 20.24 9.49
C ASP A 187 -11.26 19.02 8.64
N ILE A 188 -10.21 19.12 7.82
CA ILE A 188 -9.63 17.95 7.16
C ILE A 188 -8.47 17.48 8.01
N ALA A 189 -8.65 16.33 8.67
CA ALA A 189 -7.58 15.65 9.36
C ALA A 189 -7.09 14.48 8.48
N GLY A 190 -5.78 14.26 8.39
CA GLY A 190 -5.22 13.43 7.33
C GLY A 190 -5.32 14.16 5.99
N GLY A 191 -6.35 13.91 5.17
CA GLY A 191 -6.46 14.53 3.84
C GLY A 191 -5.80 13.74 2.71
N SER A 192 -5.33 12.54 3.03
CA SER A 192 -4.91 11.53 2.07
C SER A 192 -6.13 10.79 1.48
N TRP A 193 -5.93 10.02 0.41
CA TRP A 193 -7.05 9.28 -0.23
C TRP A 193 -7.71 8.29 0.73
N VAL A 194 -6.88 7.61 1.51
CA VAL A 194 -7.26 6.70 2.60
C VAL A 194 -6.34 6.90 3.79
N SER A 195 -6.76 6.44 4.96
CA SER A 195 -5.87 6.22 6.10
C SER A 195 -5.05 4.95 5.82
N ASN A 196 -3.84 5.14 5.28
CA ASN A 196 -3.02 4.03 4.80
C ASN A 196 -2.43 3.20 5.94
N ASP A 197 -2.23 1.90 5.75
CA ASP A 197 -1.42 1.11 6.68
C ASP A 197 0.03 1.64 6.75
N GLU A 198 0.68 1.49 7.90
CA GLU A 198 2.06 1.91 8.13
C GLU A 198 3.06 0.74 8.16
N ALA A 199 2.59 -0.52 8.18
CA ALA A 199 3.44 -1.70 8.26
C ALA A 199 3.82 -2.28 6.89
N VAL A 200 2.84 -2.62 6.04
CA VAL A 200 3.01 -3.37 4.77
C VAL A 200 2.91 -2.50 3.49
N SER A 201 2.57 -1.22 3.63
CA SER A 201 2.59 -0.26 2.51
C SER A 201 4.01 0.21 2.18
N HIS A 202 4.28 0.42 0.89
CA HIS A 202 5.55 0.97 0.43
C HIS A 202 5.49 2.50 0.36
N TYR A 203 6.57 3.18 0.73
CA TYR A 203 6.62 4.64 0.87
C TYR A 203 6.24 5.38 -0.42
N SER A 204 6.54 4.82 -1.60
CA SER A 204 6.14 5.44 -2.88
C SER A 204 4.62 5.50 -3.04
N ALA A 205 3.91 4.41 -2.72
CA ALA A 205 2.46 4.36 -2.78
C ALA A 205 1.80 5.22 -1.70
N MET A 206 2.39 5.28 -0.50
CA MET A 206 1.97 6.21 0.56
C MET A 206 2.07 7.68 0.11
N ILE A 207 3.17 8.05 -0.54
CA ILE A 207 3.35 9.41 -1.09
C ILE A 207 2.33 9.69 -2.19
N ASP A 208 2.13 8.74 -3.11
CA ASP A 208 1.21 8.89 -4.24
C ASP A 208 -0.24 9.09 -3.75
N GLN A 209 -0.72 8.26 -2.82
CA GLN A 209 -2.10 8.38 -2.32
C GLN A 209 -2.33 9.67 -1.52
N CYS A 210 -1.33 10.13 -0.74
CA CYS A 210 -1.36 11.44 -0.09
C CYS A 210 -1.42 12.58 -1.11
N THR A 211 -0.56 12.51 -2.14
CA THR A 211 -0.49 13.52 -3.21
C THR A 211 -1.81 13.61 -3.96
N PHE A 212 -2.43 12.47 -4.22
CA PHE A 212 -3.71 12.37 -4.90
C PHE A 212 -4.84 13.03 -4.09
N GLY A 213 -4.94 12.72 -2.80
CA GLY A 213 -5.86 13.38 -1.87
C GLY A 213 -5.64 14.89 -1.76
N PHE A 214 -4.38 15.32 -1.54
CA PHE A 214 -4.07 16.75 -1.40
C PHE A 214 -4.32 17.54 -2.68
N ARG A 215 -4.15 16.94 -3.85
CA ARG A 215 -4.48 17.60 -5.12
C ARG A 215 -5.97 17.90 -5.21
N PHE A 216 -6.81 16.98 -4.78
CA PHE A 216 -8.26 17.22 -4.68
C PHE A 216 -8.58 18.34 -3.69
N VAL A 217 -8.02 18.30 -2.47
CA VAL A 217 -8.20 19.36 -1.45
C VAL A 217 -7.82 20.74 -2.02
N LYS A 218 -6.63 20.82 -2.63
CA LYS A 218 -6.10 22.06 -3.20
C LYS A 218 -6.97 22.62 -4.32
N ASN A 219 -7.46 21.76 -5.21
CA ASN A 219 -8.21 22.19 -6.40
C ASN A 219 -9.68 22.51 -6.09
N GLU A 220 -10.31 21.77 -5.17
CA GLU A 220 -11.77 21.81 -4.97
C GLU A 220 -12.20 22.50 -3.67
N LEU A 221 -11.49 22.23 -2.57
CA LEU A 221 -11.90 22.62 -1.21
C LEU A 221 -11.26 23.93 -0.73
N ARG A 222 -10.14 24.34 -1.35
CA ARG A 222 -9.42 25.62 -1.16
C ARG A 222 -8.54 25.70 0.11
N THR A 223 -8.05 26.91 0.42
CA THR A 223 -6.86 27.17 1.25
C THR A 223 -6.95 26.77 2.71
N CYS A 224 -8.08 26.97 3.37
CA CYS A 224 -8.20 26.72 4.82
C CYS A 224 -8.40 25.23 5.14
N SER A 225 -8.59 24.40 4.12
CA SER A 225 -8.78 22.96 4.22
C SER A 225 -7.46 22.16 4.16
N GLN A 226 -6.30 22.82 4.14
CA GLN A 226 -5.03 22.13 4.11
C GLN A 226 -4.81 21.41 5.45
N PRO A 227 -4.68 20.07 5.47
CA PRO A 227 -4.52 19.32 6.71
C PRO A 227 -3.25 19.70 7.45
N ALA A 228 -3.40 19.97 8.76
CA ALA A 228 -2.30 20.25 9.68
C ALA A 228 -1.92 19.02 10.53
N VAL A 229 -2.84 18.06 10.69
CA VAL A 229 -2.69 16.90 11.58
C VAL A 229 -2.81 15.61 10.77
N ALA A 230 -1.80 14.75 10.84
CA ALA A 230 -1.90 13.38 10.37
C ALA A 230 -2.79 12.61 11.35
N TRP A 231 -3.84 11.98 10.84
CA TRP A 231 -4.91 11.40 11.64
C TRP A 231 -4.95 9.89 11.41
N GLN A 232 -4.20 9.15 12.24
CA GLN A 232 -3.94 7.72 12.05
C GLN A 232 -4.55 6.95 13.23
N LEU A 233 -5.88 6.91 13.31
CA LEU A 233 -6.58 6.39 14.47
C LEU A 233 -6.52 4.87 14.62
N ASP A 234 -6.70 4.16 13.51
CA ASP A 234 -7.00 2.72 13.52
C ASP A 234 -5.88 1.83 12.93
N LEU A 235 -4.64 2.30 12.97
CA LEU A 235 -3.55 1.57 12.36
C LEU A 235 -2.91 0.59 13.34
N PHE A 236 -2.41 -0.53 12.84
CA PHE A 236 -1.98 -1.65 13.66
C PHE A 236 -0.50 -1.50 14.07
N GLY A 237 -0.18 -0.35 14.68
CA GLY A 237 1.17 0.13 14.95
C GLY A 237 1.60 1.24 13.98
N HIS A 238 2.64 1.99 14.35
CA HIS A 238 3.07 3.18 13.59
C HIS A 238 4.55 3.13 13.25
N GLY A 239 4.87 3.33 11.97
CA GLY A 239 6.21 3.26 11.40
C GLY A 239 6.93 4.59 11.46
N ARG A 240 8.25 4.59 11.68
CA ARG A 240 9.03 5.84 11.74
C ARG A 240 9.10 6.55 10.39
N GLU A 241 9.23 5.81 9.28
CA GLU A 241 9.44 6.39 7.95
C GLU A 241 8.27 7.27 7.48
N ILE A 242 7.05 6.71 7.43
CA ILE A 242 5.85 7.45 7.01
C ILE A 242 5.61 8.72 7.82
N ASN A 243 5.94 8.70 9.12
CA ASN A 243 5.86 9.88 9.96
C ASN A 243 6.93 10.94 9.61
N SER A 244 8.11 10.51 9.17
CA SER A 244 9.10 11.38 8.52
C SER A 244 8.57 11.99 7.21
N LEU A 245 7.80 11.21 6.42
CA LEU A 245 7.16 11.72 5.21
C LEU A 245 6.06 12.74 5.52
N PHE A 246 5.25 12.53 6.57
CA PHE A 246 4.24 13.50 7.00
C PHE A 246 4.88 14.85 7.37
N ALA A 247 6.00 14.87 8.10
CA ALA A 247 6.70 16.12 8.35
C ALA A 247 7.16 16.82 7.04
N GLN A 248 7.63 16.05 6.05
CA GLN A 248 8.03 16.58 4.73
C GLN A 248 6.84 17.01 3.85
N MET A 249 5.63 16.50 4.11
CA MET A 249 4.37 16.93 3.49
C MET A 249 3.80 18.19 4.15
N GLY A 250 4.37 18.60 5.29
CA GLY A 250 4.01 19.81 6.01
C GLY A 250 3.03 19.58 7.16
N TYR A 251 2.86 18.37 7.69
CA TYR A 251 2.04 18.18 8.90
C TYR A 251 2.75 18.71 10.16
N ASP A 252 1.98 19.24 11.10
CA ASP A 252 2.50 19.75 12.38
C ASP A 252 2.52 18.68 13.47
N ALA A 253 1.60 17.70 13.40
CA ALA A 253 1.53 16.58 14.32
C ALA A 253 0.94 15.32 13.69
N ILE A 254 1.07 14.21 14.42
CA ILE A 254 0.27 13.00 14.26
C ILE A 254 -0.54 12.71 15.54
N LEU A 255 -1.78 12.25 15.36
CA LEU A 255 -2.61 11.71 16.43
C LEU A 255 -3.00 10.26 16.12
N PHE A 256 -2.83 9.37 17.10
CA PHE A 256 -3.17 7.95 16.97
C PHE A 256 -3.58 7.30 18.30
N GLY A 257 -4.28 6.16 18.24
CA GLY A 257 -4.75 5.42 19.42
C GLY A 257 -3.94 4.18 19.78
N ARG A 258 -3.48 3.44 18.76
CA ARG A 258 -2.93 2.08 18.90
C ARG A 258 -1.41 2.07 19.04
N LEU A 259 -0.93 1.43 20.08
CA LEU A 259 0.48 1.06 20.32
C LEU A 259 0.51 -0.13 21.28
N ASP A 260 1.68 -0.72 21.50
CA ASP A 260 1.82 -1.82 22.45
C ASP A 260 1.21 -1.47 23.81
N TYR A 261 0.42 -2.40 24.35
CA TYR A 261 -0.34 -2.18 25.58
C TYR A 261 0.55 -1.85 26.80
N GLN A 262 1.77 -2.38 26.85
CA GLN A 262 2.72 -2.10 27.94
C GLN A 262 3.26 -0.68 27.83
N GLU A 263 3.60 -0.23 26.62
CA GLU A 263 3.99 1.17 26.39
C GLU A 263 2.82 2.12 26.68
N LYS A 264 1.59 1.75 26.29
CA LYS A 264 0.38 2.53 26.57
C LYS A 264 0.17 2.72 28.08
N GLU A 265 0.28 1.66 28.87
CA GLU A 265 0.11 1.67 30.32
C GLU A 265 1.17 2.56 30.99
N GLN A 266 2.45 2.37 30.63
CA GLN A 266 3.55 3.19 31.15
C GLN A 266 3.32 4.67 30.85
N ARG A 267 3.02 5.02 29.59
CA ARG A 267 2.82 6.42 29.18
C ARG A 267 1.61 7.08 29.82
N THR A 268 0.53 6.32 30.03
CA THR A 268 -0.67 6.80 30.71
C THR A 268 -0.34 7.12 32.18
N THR A 269 0.42 6.26 32.84
CA THR A 269 0.86 6.43 34.23
C THR A 269 1.83 7.61 34.38
N GLU A 270 2.79 7.73 33.47
CA GLU A 270 3.83 8.78 33.47
C GLU A 270 3.35 10.11 32.87
N LYS A 271 2.12 10.16 32.32
CA LYS A 271 1.54 11.33 31.63
C LYS A 271 2.36 11.80 30.43
N THR A 272 2.91 10.85 29.66
CA THR A 272 3.78 11.07 28.49
C THR A 272 3.11 10.65 27.17
N LEU A 273 1.77 10.67 27.13
CA LEU A 273 0.98 10.44 25.90
C LEU A 273 1.16 11.56 24.86
N GLN A 274 1.61 12.74 25.27
CA GLN A 274 1.94 13.87 24.40
C GLN A 274 3.47 14.04 24.38
N MET A 275 4.07 14.01 23.19
CA MET A 275 5.53 13.95 23.04
C MET A 275 5.99 14.51 21.70
N ILE A 276 7.31 14.68 21.56
CA ILE A 276 7.96 14.92 20.28
C ILE A 276 8.63 13.64 19.82
N TRP A 277 8.22 13.15 18.66
CA TRP A 277 8.81 11.97 18.05
C TRP A 277 9.96 12.36 17.12
N LYS A 278 11.13 11.76 17.34
CA LYS A 278 12.29 11.80 16.45
C LYS A 278 12.06 10.85 15.28
N ILE A 279 11.51 11.41 14.20
CA ILE A 279 11.10 10.68 13.01
C ILE A 279 12.23 10.51 11.99
N ASN A 280 13.23 11.38 12.00
CA ASN A 280 14.36 11.30 11.09
C ASN A 280 15.60 11.97 11.68
N GLU A 281 16.63 11.21 12.02
CA GLU A 281 17.86 11.76 12.60
C GLU A 281 18.69 12.53 11.56
N ASN A 282 18.52 12.17 10.29
CA ASN A 282 19.36 12.61 9.19
C ASN A 282 18.80 13.82 8.44
N ALA A 283 17.53 14.18 8.68
CA ALA A 283 16.84 15.30 8.06
C ALA A 283 17.38 16.69 8.51
N PRO A 284 17.01 17.78 7.81
CA PRO A 284 17.14 19.16 8.32
C PRO A 284 16.33 19.38 9.61
N LYS A 285 16.75 20.33 10.46
CA LYS A 285 16.21 20.52 11.83
C LYS A 285 14.68 20.59 11.91
N ASN A 286 14.02 21.22 10.95
CA ASN A 286 12.55 21.40 10.89
C ASN A 286 11.78 20.15 10.44
N GLU A 287 12.47 19.11 9.97
CA GLU A 287 11.89 17.85 9.45
C GLU A 287 12.29 16.62 10.29
N ARG A 288 13.14 16.80 11.31
CA ARG A 288 13.56 15.71 12.22
C ARG A 288 12.50 15.27 13.21
N TRP A 289 11.54 16.16 13.47
CA TRP A 289 10.64 16.08 14.61
C TRP A 289 9.20 16.26 14.18
N LEU A 290 8.31 15.50 14.82
CA LEU A 290 6.86 15.62 14.69
C LEU A 290 6.25 15.56 16.08
N PHE A 291 5.32 16.46 16.39
CA PHE A 291 4.55 16.32 17.62
C PHE A 291 3.63 15.10 17.50
N THR A 292 3.53 14.32 18.56
CA THR A 292 2.75 13.09 18.58
C THR A 292 1.86 13.08 19.81
N GLY A 293 0.56 12.96 19.58
CA GLY A 293 -0.44 12.79 20.63
C GLY A 293 -1.08 11.41 20.57
N ILE A 294 -0.90 10.63 21.63
CA ILE A 294 -1.53 9.33 21.78
C ILE A 294 -2.88 9.51 22.47
N LEU A 295 -3.95 9.03 21.83
CA LEU A 295 -5.32 9.15 22.30
C LEU A 295 -5.61 8.10 23.40
N PRO A 296 -6.05 8.48 24.60
CA PRO A 296 -6.11 7.59 25.77
C PRO A 296 -7.17 6.50 25.68
N ASN A 297 -8.20 6.67 24.85
CA ASN A 297 -9.35 5.77 24.76
C ASN A 297 -9.53 5.25 23.32
N LEU A 298 -8.40 4.91 22.66
CA LEU A 298 -8.35 4.68 21.21
C LEU A 298 -9.00 5.86 20.48
N TYR A 299 -10.00 5.61 19.64
CA TYR A 299 -10.75 6.61 18.90
C TYR A 299 -12.22 6.68 19.32
N HIS A 300 -12.51 6.38 20.58
CA HIS A 300 -13.86 6.39 21.14
C HIS A 300 -14.00 7.41 22.26
N PRO A 301 -15.24 7.83 22.57
CA PRO A 301 -15.49 8.58 23.80
C PRO A 301 -15.08 7.74 25.02
N PRO A 302 -14.55 8.36 26.09
CA PRO A 302 -14.31 7.66 27.34
C PRO A 302 -15.55 6.87 27.78
N GLU A 303 -15.39 5.58 28.07
CA GLU A 303 -16.50 4.71 28.49
C GLU A 303 -17.20 5.25 29.74
N THR A 304 -16.45 5.91 30.63
CA THR A 304 -16.96 6.56 31.84
C THR A 304 -17.94 7.71 31.57
N LEU A 305 -18.01 8.23 30.34
CA LEU A 305 -19.02 9.21 29.97
C LEU A 305 -20.37 8.57 29.63
N GLY A 306 -20.44 7.23 29.44
CA GLY A 306 -21.68 6.52 29.14
C GLY A 306 -22.31 6.87 27.78
N LEU A 307 -21.49 7.34 26.82
CA LEU A 307 -21.93 7.92 25.55
C LEU A 307 -22.01 6.92 24.38
N ARG A 308 -21.60 5.66 24.60
CA ARG A 308 -21.27 4.72 23.52
C ARG A 308 -22.41 3.81 23.04
N SER A 309 -23.58 3.84 23.68
CA SER A 309 -24.80 3.17 23.21
C SER A 309 -26.00 3.66 24.03
N ASP A 310 -27.22 3.60 23.44
CA ASP A 310 -28.61 3.54 24.00
C ASP A 310 -29.00 4.23 25.34
N ILE A 311 -28.10 4.31 26.31
CA ILE A 311 -28.24 4.88 27.65
C ILE A 311 -28.14 6.41 27.66
N ALA A 312 -27.28 7.05 26.85
CA ALA A 312 -27.18 8.52 26.83
C ALA A 312 -28.49 9.18 26.40
N GLY A 313 -29.22 8.53 25.49
CA GLY A 313 -30.54 8.99 25.09
C GLY A 313 -31.62 8.72 26.15
N SER A 314 -31.49 7.74 27.05
CA SER A 314 -32.59 7.43 27.98
C SER A 314 -32.72 8.46 29.11
N LEU A 315 -31.61 9.04 29.57
CA LEU A 315 -31.61 10.04 30.65
C LEU A 315 -32.14 11.41 30.22
N LEU A 316 -32.00 11.79 28.95
CA LEU A 316 -32.54 13.03 28.37
C LEU A 316 -33.96 12.89 27.80
N ARG A 317 -34.55 11.68 27.83
CA ARG A 317 -35.88 11.37 27.24
C ARG A 317 -37.01 11.17 28.27
N SER A 318 -36.75 11.33 29.58
CA SER A 318 -37.82 11.31 30.59
C SER A 318 -38.71 12.55 30.47
N SER A 319 -40.03 12.39 30.59
CA SER A 319 -41.02 13.48 30.63
C SER A 319 -41.38 13.90 32.06
N ASP A 320 -40.72 13.34 33.07
CA ASP A 320 -41.08 13.45 34.47
C ASP A 320 -40.03 14.29 35.23
N VAL A 321 -40.46 15.44 35.76
CA VAL A 321 -39.59 16.58 36.14
C VAL A 321 -38.68 16.25 37.34
N ASP A 322 -39.17 15.49 38.30
CA ASP A 322 -38.41 15.11 39.50
C ASP A 322 -37.35 14.03 39.17
N THR A 323 -37.68 13.08 38.30
CA THR A 323 -36.70 12.10 37.79
C THR A 323 -35.67 12.75 36.88
N ILE A 324 -36.02 13.79 36.11
CA ILE A 324 -35.06 14.59 35.31
C ILE A 324 -34.08 15.33 36.23
N GLN A 325 -34.53 15.93 37.32
CA GLN A 325 -33.65 16.74 38.19
C GLN A 325 -32.67 15.88 39.02
N GLU A 326 -33.13 14.76 39.56
CA GLU A 326 -32.28 13.80 40.27
C GLU A 326 -31.29 13.12 39.31
N SER A 327 -31.77 12.70 38.13
CA SER A 327 -30.94 12.13 37.06
C SER A 327 -29.94 13.12 36.47
N ALA A 328 -30.30 14.39 36.31
CA ALA A 328 -29.41 15.43 35.82
C ALA A 328 -28.26 15.69 36.79
N SER A 329 -28.50 15.68 38.11
CA SER A 329 -27.45 15.86 39.11
C SER A 329 -26.42 14.71 39.10
N VAL A 330 -26.90 13.47 38.98
CA VAL A 330 -26.07 12.26 38.91
C VAL A 330 -25.30 12.21 37.59
N TYR A 331 -25.98 12.47 36.46
CA TYR A 331 -25.38 12.56 35.14
C TYR A 331 -24.25 13.59 35.08
N SER A 332 -24.49 14.77 35.63
CA SER A 332 -23.51 15.84 35.69
C SER A 332 -22.29 15.51 36.52
N LYS A 333 -22.49 14.86 37.68
CA LYS A 333 -21.40 14.39 38.54
C LYS A 333 -20.56 13.34 37.84
N ASN A 334 -21.19 12.41 37.12
CA ASN A 334 -20.49 11.37 36.35
C ASN A 334 -19.67 11.96 35.20
N LEU A 335 -20.24 12.94 34.46
CA LEU A 335 -19.52 13.67 33.42
C LEU A 335 -18.27 14.36 33.97
N LEU A 336 -18.39 15.07 35.10
CA LEU A 336 -17.27 15.76 35.73
C LEU A 336 -16.20 14.79 36.24
N GLU A 337 -16.59 13.65 36.82
CA GLU A 337 -15.64 12.62 37.26
C GLU A 337 -14.90 11.99 36.08
N ALA A 338 -15.60 11.72 34.97
CA ALA A 338 -14.96 11.25 33.74
C ALA A 338 -13.93 12.25 33.20
N LEU A 339 -14.21 13.55 33.26
CA LEU A 339 -13.22 14.59 32.91
C LEU A 339 -12.02 14.60 33.86
N LYS A 340 -12.23 14.44 35.17
CA LYS A 340 -11.15 14.33 36.16
C LYS A 340 -10.27 13.10 35.87
N ILE A 341 -10.86 11.96 35.51
CA ILE A 341 -10.12 10.76 35.12
C ILE A 341 -9.32 11.01 33.83
N GLN A 342 -9.94 11.61 32.81
CA GLN A 342 -9.28 11.94 31.55
C GLN A 342 -8.10 12.91 31.76
N GLN A 343 -8.29 13.94 32.60
CA GLN A 343 -7.29 14.94 32.94
C GLN A 343 -6.06 14.34 33.63
N LYS A 344 -6.23 13.31 34.46
CA LYS A 344 -5.11 12.62 35.12
C LYS A 344 -4.14 11.95 34.14
N LYS A 345 -4.57 11.61 32.92
CA LYS A 345 -3.75 10.97 31.87
C LYS A 345 -2.83 11.97 31.12
N TYR A 346 -3.08 13.27 31.27
CA TYR A 346 -2.34 14.33 30.57
C TYR A 346 -1.60 15.24 31.56
N ASN A 347 -0.55 15.90 31.06
CA ASN A 347 0.19 16.91 31.80
C ASN A 347 -0.10 18.35 31.29
N SER A 348 -0.93 18.50 30.26
CA SER A 348 -1.32 19.78 29.66
C SER A 348 -2.62 20.34 30.26
N SER A 349 -2.85 21.63 30.03
CA SER A 349 -4.14 22.30 30.31
C SER A 349 -5.18 22.09 29.21
N ASN A 350 -4.80 21.50 28.08
CA ASN A 350 -5.68 21.16 26.98
C ASN A 350 -5.81 19.64 26.86
N ILE A 351 -7.02 19.10 27.04
CA ILE A 351 -7.31 17.67 26.89
C ILE A 351 -8.33 17.44 25.78
N VAL A 352 -8.34 16.24 25.21
CA VAL A 352 -9.22 15.87 24.10
C VAL A 352 -10.23 14.79 24.50
N ILE A 353 -11.44 14.95 23.98
CA ILE A 353 -12.48 13.92 23.93
C ILE A 353 -12.83 13.72 22.46
N LEU A 354 -12.64 12.49 22.00
CA LEU A 354 -13.18 12.08 20.71
C LEU A 354 -14.62 11.63 20.90
N TYR A 355 -15.53 12.18 20.11
CA TYR A 355 -16.94 11.78 20.13
C TYR A 355 -17.26 11.21 18.76
N GLY A 356 -17.11 9.89 18.64
CA GLY A 356 -17.17 9.18 17.38
C GLY A 356 -16.79 7.71 17.51
N GLY A 357 -16.88 7.03 16.37
CA GLY A 357 -16.57 5.62 16.18
C GLY A 357 -16.74 5.25 14.72
N ASP A 358 -16.75 3.95 14.43
CA ASP A 358 -16.89 3.43 13.06
C ASP A 358 -18.29 3.73 12.54
N PHE A 359 -18.35 4.46 11.43
CA PHE A 359 -19.59 4.80 10.72
C PHE A 359 -20.71 5.44 11.58
N GLU A 360 -20.35 6.13 12.67
CA GLU A 360 -21.28 6.92 13.47
C GLU A 360 -21.74 8.19 12.71
N TYR A 361 -22.71 8.92 13.29
CA TYR A 361 -23.33 10.15 12.75
C TYR A 361 -24.30 9.95 11.57
N GLU A 362 -24.85 8.75 11.37
CA GLU A 362 -25.97 8.58 10.43
C GLU A 362 -27.19 9.39 10.90
N ASP A 363 -27.47 9.44 12.20
CA ASP A 363 -28.34 10.45 12.85
C ASP A 363 -27.48 11.54 13.51
N ALA A 364 -26.85 12.39 12.68
CA ALA A 364 -25.98 13.47 13.18
C ALA A 364 -26.70 14.42 14.15
N THR A 365 -28.00 14.67 13.95
CA THR A 365 -28.80 15.56 14.80
C THR A 365 -28.81 15.08 16.25
N GLN A 366 -29.06 13.79 16.48
CA GLN A 366 -29.03 13.22 17.83
C GLN A 366 -27.63 13.34 18.47
N TYR A 367 -26.57 13.05 17.72
CA TYR A 367 -25.20 13.17 18.23
C TYR A 367 -24.88 14.59 18.67
N PHE A 368 -25.19 15.58 17.83
CA PHE A 368 -24.91 16.97 18.17
C PHE A 368 -25.78 17.48 19.33
N GLN A 369 -27.05 17.06 19.43
CA GLN A 369 -27.90 17.40 20.58
C GLN A 369 -27.34 16.88 21.90
N ASN A 370 -26.83 15.64 21.92
CA ASN A 370 -26.20 15.06 23.11
C ASN A 370 -24.93 15.84 23.51
N ILE A 371 -24.14 16.26 22.52
CA ILE A 371 -22.92 17.03 22.77
C ILE A 371 -23.24 18.44 23.24
N ASP A 372 -24.21 19.12 22.61
CA ASP A 372 -24.71 20.44 23.02
C ASP A 372 -25.14 20.38 24.51
N ALA A 373 -25.96 19.38 24.87
CA ALA A 373 -26.41 19.17 26.25
C ALA A 373 -25.24 18.89 27.22
N MET A 374 -24.27 18.06 26.82
CA MET A 374 -23.07 17.78 27.64
C MET A 374 -22.24 19.05 27.87
N ILE A 375 -21.99 19.85 26.83
CA ILE A 375 -21.23 21.10 26.90
C ILE A 375 -21.91 22.08 27.85
N ASP A 376 -23.22 22.29 27.68
CA ASP A 376 -24.00 23.22 28.51
C ASP A 376 -24.02 22.78 29.97
N THR A 377 -24.26 21.49 30.21
CA THR A 377 -24.31 20.91 31.56
C THR A 377 -23.00 21.11 32.31
N ILE A 378 -21.86 20.72 31.70
CA ILE A 378 -20.55 20.78 32.36
C ILE A 378 -20.10 22.23 32.57
N ASN A 379 -20.35 23.12 31.62
CA ASN A 379 -19.95 24.52 31.73
C ASN A 379 -20.80 25.29 32.76
N ASN A 380 -22.08 24.94 32.94
CA ASN A 380 -22.96 25.61 33.89
C ASN A 380 -22.73 25.17 35.34
N ILE A 381 -22.51 23.87 35.58
CA ILE A 381 -22.41 23.32 36.95
C ILE A 381 -21.12 23.73 37.66
N GLN A 382 -20.09 24.09 36.91
CA GLN A 382 -18.83 24.54 37.51
C GLN A 382 -18.85 25.98 38.02
N ASN A 383 -19.97 26.69 37.80
CA ASN A 383 -20.25 27.95 38.48
C ASN A 383 -20.80 27.73 39.90
N THR A 384 -21.24 26.52 40.24
CA THR A 384 -21.86 26.18 41.54
C THR A 384 -21.02 25.23 42.40
N THR A 385 -19.95 24.62 41.86
CA THR A 385 -19.04 23.74 42.60
C THR A 385 -17.78 24.45 43.11
N ASN A 386 -17.32 24.09 44.32
CA ASN A 386 -16.07 24.57 44.92
C ASN A 386 -14.84 23.71 44.54
N ASP A 387 -14.85 23.07 43.36
CA ASP A 387 -13.72 22.25 42.91
C ASP A 387 -12.48 23.12 42.63
N GLU A 388 -11.29 22.66 43.05
CA GLU A 388 -10.01 23.37 42.87
C GLU A 388 -9.61 23.58 41.41
N LYS A 389 -10.10 22.74 40.49
CA LYS A 389 -9.85 22.85 39.05
C LYS A 389 -11.15 22.82 38.26
N LYS A 390 -11.35 23.87 37.47
CA LYS A 390 -12.47 23.99 36.54
C LYS A 390 -12.09 23.49 35.14
N PHE A 391 -13.09 23.03 34.40
CA PHE A 391 -13.06 22.60 33.01
C PHE A 391 -13.89 23.55 32.16
N TYR A 392 -13.41 23.84 30.95
CA TYR A 392 -14.17 24.53 29.92
C TYR A 392 -14.31 23.60 28.72
N VAL A 393 -15.54 23.14 28.47
CA VAL A 393 -15.82 22.19 27.39
C VAL A 393 -16.32 22.95 26.17
N HIS A 394 -15.77 22.66 25.00
CA HIS A 394 -16.19 23.28 23.76
C HIS A 394 -15.95 22.37 22.55
N TYR A 395 -16.72 22.60 21.48
CA TYR A 395 -16.41 22.00 20.18
C TYR A 395 -15.02 22.42 19.71
N SER A 396 -14.30 21.48 19.12
CA SER A 396 -12.96 21.70 18.59
C SER A 396 -12.71 20.79 17.39
N THR A 397 -11.54 20.95 16.80
CA THR A 397 -10.99 20.09 15.76
C THR A 397 -9.57 19.65 16.16
N PRO A 398 -8.98 18.65 15.48
CA PRO A 398 -7.59 18.23 15.73
C PRO A 398 -6.61 19.38 15.51
N THR A 399 -6.80 20.18 14.46
CA THR A 399 -5.98 21.36 14.18
C THR A 399 -6.03 22.37 15.33
N CYS A 400 -7.21 22.62 15.89
CA CYS A 400 -7.36 23.56 17.01
C CYS A 400 -6.85 23.03 18.34
N PHE A 401 -7.00 21.73 18.60
CA PHE A 401 -6.39 21.09 19.75
C PHE A 401 -4.86 21.19 19.71
N LEU A 402 -4.27 20.94 18.55
CA LEU A 402 -2.82 21.06 18.38
C LEU A 402 -2.34 22.51 18.55
N HIS A 403 -3.06 23.47 17.97
CA HIS A 403 -2.75 24.87 18.14
C HIS A 403 -2.77 25.28 19.62
N ALA A 404 -3.77 24.84 20.37
CA ALA A 404 -3.86 25.09 21.81
C ALA A 404 -2.65 24.52 22.59
N LEU A 405 -2.23 23.28 22.30
CA LEU A 405 -1.03 22.69 22.92
C LEU A 405 0.24 23.47 22.59
N SER A 406 0.37 24.01 21.38
CA SER A 406 1.54 24.81 20.99
C SER A 406 1.63 26.14 21.75
N GLN A 407 0.52 26.66 22.24
CA GLN A 407 0.45 27.92 22.99
C GLN A 407 0.86 27.76 24.47
N GLU A 408 0.87 26.54 25.02
CA GLU A 408 1.25 26.29 26.43
C GLU A 408 2.73 26.59 26.74
N LYS A 409 3.58 26.78 25.71
CA LYS A 409 5.04 27.03 25.83
C LYS A 409 5.75 26.02 26.77
N ARG A 410 5.22 24.81 26.87
CA ARG A 410 5.71 23.70 27.69
C ARG A 410 6.82 22.92 26.96
N SER A 411 7.69 22.28 27.74
CA SER A 411 8.65 21.30 27.23
C SER A 411 8.03 19.89 27.17
N TRP A 412 8.29 19.17 26.08
CA TRP A 412 7.69 17.87 25.81
C TRP A 412 8.73 16.74 25.89
N PRO A 413 8.34 15.53 26.34
CA PRO A 413 9.22 14.37 26.31
C PRO A 413 9.54 13.98 24.87
N VAL A 414 10.70 13.34 24.66
CA VAL A 414 11.17 12.88 23.35
C VAL A 414 11.06 11.36 23.26
N ARG A 415 10.61 10.85 22.12
CA ARG A 415 10.60 9.41 21.78
C ARG A 415 11.36 9.20 20.47
N GLU A 416 12.20 8.17 20.40
CA GLU A 416 12.89 7.73 19.18
C GLU A 416 12.24 6.43 18.64
N GLY A 417 12.85 5.69 17.71
CA GLY A 417 12.32 4.38 17.25
C GLY A 417 10.95 4.44 16.54
N ASP A 418 10.26 3.30 16.48
CA ASP A 418 8.88 3.18 16.00
C ASP A 418 7.94 2.54 17.04
N PHE A 419 6.65 2.41 16.70
CA PHE A 419 5.60 1.77 17.51
C PHE A 419 5.21 0.40 16.94
N LEU A 420 6.20 -0.35 16.42
CA LEU A 420 6.02 -1.71 15.91
C LEU A 420 6.83 -2.70 16.76
N SER A 421 6.40 -3.95 16.92
CA SER A 421 5.11 -4.51 16.48
C SER A 421 4.00 -4.26 17.51
N TYR A 422 2.78 -4.03 17.03
CA TYR A 422 1.61 -3.76 17.88
C TYR A 422 1.10 -5.03 18.58
N ALA A 423 0.80 -4.90 19.87
CA ALA A 423 0.02 -5.86 20.64
C ALA A 423 -0.95 -5.13 21.57
N HIS A 424 -2.22 -5.52 21.57
CA HIS A 424 -3.23 -4.91 22.43
C HIS A 424 -3.34 -5.56 23.81
N ARG A 425 -2.75 -6.74 23.98
CA ARG A 425 -2.62 -7.49 25.24
C ARG A 425 -1.55 -8.58 25.08
N ALA A 426 -1.22 -9.25 26.19
CA ALA A 426 -0.36 -10.43 26.16
C ALA A 426 -0.92 -11.49 25.18
N HIS A 427 -0.03 -12.17 24.47
CA HIS A 427 -0.35 -13.22 23.48
C HIS A 427 -1.11 -12.76 22.23
N ALA A 428 -1.23 -11.45 22.00
CA ALA A 428 -2.00 -10.89 20.90
C ALA A 428 -1.19 -9.91 20.04
N PHE A 429 -0.08 -10.41 19.46
CA PHE A 429 0.74 -9.65 18.52
C PHE A 429 0.12 -9.62 17.13
N TRP A 430 -0.12 -8.41 16.61
CA TRP A 430 -0.72 -8.18 15.30
C TRP A 430 0.39 -8.24 14.24
N THR A 431 1.05 -9.40 14.15
CA THR A 431 2.15 -9.66 13.21
C THR A 431 1.78 -10.67 12.14
N GLY A 432 0.56 -11.22 12.19
CA GLY A 432 0.02 -12.11 11.18
C GLY A 432 -0.33 -11.38 9.88
N PHE A 433 -0.92 -10.18 9.98
CA PHE A 433 -1.31 -9.38 8.81
C PHE A 433 -0.13 -8.93 7.94
N TYR A 434 1.09 -8.98 8.49
CA TYR A 434 2.31 -8.76 7.70
C TYR A 434 2.39 -9.73 6.51
N THR A 435 1.78 -10.92 6.62
CA THR A 435 1.76 -11.95 5.57
C THR A 435 0.34 -12.34 5.11
N SER A 436 -0.73 -12.01 5.83
CA SER A 436 -2.11 -12.36 5.44
C SER A 436 -2.41 -11.93 4.00
N ARG A 437 -3.04 -12.82 3.22
CA ARG A 437 -3.38 -12.61 1.80
C ARG A 437 -2.15 -12.19 0.95
N PRO A 438 -1.10 -13.02 0.86
CA PRO A 438 0.14 -12.64 0.18
C PRO A 438 -0.01 -12.49 -1.35
N GLY A 439 -1.13 -12.95 -1.93
CA GLY A 439 -1.47 -12.74 -3.33
C GLY A 439 -1.74 -11.26 -3.67
N ILE A 440 -2.63 -10.59 -2.91
CA ILE A 440 -2.96 -9.18 -3.17
C ILE A 440 -1.78 -8.25 -2.88
N LYS A 441 -0.95 -8.55 -1.87
CA LYS A 441 0.30 -7.82 -1.57
C LYS A 441 1.28 -7.81 -2.74
N TYR A 442 1.34 -8.89 -3.51
CA TYR A 442 2.16 -8.94 -4.73
C TYR A 442 1.52 -8.24 -5.92
N TYR A 443 0.21 -8.39 -6.06
CA TYR A 443 -0.51 -7.76 -7.16
C TYR A 443 -0.46 -6.23 -7.03
N GLU A 444 -0.54 -5.69 -5.81
CA GLU A 444 -0.34 -4.26 -5.55
C GLU A 444 1.03 -3.79 -6.02
N ARG A 445 2.12 -4.50 -5.70
CA ARG A 445 3.48 -4.11 -6.14
C ARG A 445 3.61 -4.14 -7.67
N SER A 446 3.02 -5.16 -8.29
CA SER A 446 3.05 -5.31 -9.75
C SER A 446 2.24 -4.22 -10.46
N LEU A 447 1.04 -3.91 -9.95
CA LEU A 447 0.19 -2.85 -10.47
C LEU A 447 0.81 -1.46 -10.25
N GLY A 448 1.50 -1.25 -9.13
CA GLY A 448 2.26 -0.02 -8.86
C GLY A 448 3.40 0.21 -9.86
N ALA A 449 4.16 -0.84 -10.20
CA ALA A 449 5.19 -0.76 -11.25
C ALA A 449 4.58 -0.45 -12.63
N PHE A 450 3.43 -1.06 -12.93
CA PHE A 450 2.70 -0.79 -14.17
C PHE A 450 2.19 0.65 -14.24
N TYR A 451 1.56 1.15 -13.17
CA TYR A 451 1.11 2.53 -13.06
C TYR A 451 2.27 3.54 -13.23
N GLN A 452 3.40 3.31 -12.55
CA GLN A 452 4.60 4.13 -12.71
C GLN A 452 5.11 4.14 -14.15
N SER A 453 5.11 2.98 -14.80
CA SER A 453 5.52 2.86 -16.20
C SER A 453 4.65 3.69 -17.12
N LEU A 454 3.32 3.64 -16.96
CA LEU A 454 2.40 4.41 -17.80
C LEU A 454 2.52 5.93 -17.58
N ARG A 455 2.74 6.38 -16.33
CA ARG A 455 3.02 7.80 -16.05
C ARG A 455 4.26 8.29 -16.81
N GLN A 456 5.34 7.51 -16.77
CA GLN A 456 6.58 7.84 -17.47
C GLN A 456 6.38 7.77 -18.99
N LEU A 457 5.83 6.67 -19.52
CA LEU A 457 5.59 6.46 -20.95
C LEU A 457 4.66 7.51 -21.56
N SER A 458 3.69 8.04 -20.81
CA SER A 458 2.84 9.16 -21.27
C SER A 458 3.66 10.42 -21.58
N ILE A 459 4.68 10.69 -20.78
CA ILE A 459 5.64 11.79 -21.01
C ILE A 459 6.54 11.47 -22.20
N VAL A 460 6.98 10.23 -22.32
CA VAL A 460 7.81 9.76 -23.44
C VAL A 460 7.10 9.94 -24.78
N ALA A 461 5.86 9.47 -24.86
CA ALA A 461 5.02 9.56 -26.03
C ALA A 461 4.50 10.99 -26.28
N ASN A 462 4.64 11.90 -25.31
CA ASN A 462 4.01 13.23 -25.36
C ASN A 462 2.49 13.14 -25.62
N GLN A 463 1.87 12.10 -25.05
CA GLN A 463 0.46 11.77 -25.15
C GLN A 463 -0.02 11.38 -23.75
N ILE A 464 -0.94 12.17 -23.20
CA ILE A 464 -1.40 11.99 -21.82
C ILE A 464 -2.90 11.69 -21.82
N ASP A 465 -3.26 10.51 -21.37
CA ASP A 465 -4.63 10.15 -21.02
C ASP A 465 -4.82 10.29 -19.51
N PHE A 466 -5.30 11.45 -19.07
CA PHE A 466 -5.56 11.71 -17.65
C PHE A 466 -6.67 10.81 -17.08
N HIS A 467 -7.59 10.31 -17.90
CA HIS A 467 -8.66 9.44 -17.43
C HIS A 467 -8.13 8.04 -17.13
N GLY A 468 -7.40 7.43 -18.07
CA GLY A 468 -6.76 6.14 -17.86
C GLY A 468 -5.77 6.14 -16.69
N LEU A 469 -4.98 7.21 -16.53
CA LEU A 469 -4.08 7.37 -15.39
C LEU A 469 -4.83 7.59 -14.06
N PHE A 470 -6.00 8.25 -14.09
CA PHE A 470 -6.80 8.48 -12.89
C PHE A 470 -7.34 7.17 -12.30
N GLU A 471 -7.84 6.24 -13.12
CA GLU A 471 -8.38 4.98 -12.60
C GLU A 471 -7.30 4.15 -11.88
N LEU A 472 -6.09 4.08 -12.44
CA LEU A 472 -4.94 3.45 -11.78
C LEU A 472 -4.53 4.18 -10.51
N ALA A 473 -4.51 5.52 -10.53
CA ALA A 473 -4.21 6.32 -9.33
C ALA A 473 -5.23 6.07 -8.21
N GLU A 474 -6.52 6.00 -8.55
CA GLU A 474 -7.61 5.78 -7.61
C GLU A 474 -7.50 4.40 -6.94
N ILE A 475 -7.36 3.32 -7.72
CA ILE A 475 -7.27 1.98 -7.15
C ILE A 475 -5.96 1.80 -6.37
N MET A 476 -4.82 2.25 -6.89
CA MET A 476 -3.54 2.17 -6.16
C MET A 476 -3.60 2.91 -4.83
N SER A 477 -4.36 4.00 -4.76
CA SER A 477 -4.58 4.75 -3.53
C SER A 477 -5.53 4.04 -2.56
N LEU A 478 -6.64 3.45 -3.05
CA LEU A 478 -7.58 2.67 -2.23
C LEU A 478 -6.90 1.45 -1.60
N LEU A 479 -6.03 0.76 -2.34
CA LEU A 479 -5.33 -0.43 -1.85
C LEU A 479 -4.53 -0.16 -0.58
N GLN A 480 -4.01 1.05 -0.39
CA GLN A 480 -3.18 1.37 0.76
C GLN A 480 -3.97 1.39 2.08
N HIS A 481 -5.30 1.36 2.05
CA HIS A 481 -6.13 1.36 3.26
C HIS A 481 -5.77 0.18 4.17
N HIS A 482 -5.85 0.43 5.47
CA HIS A 482 -5.38 -0.47 6.52
C HIS A 482 -6.16 -1.76 6.69
N ASP A 483 -7.24 -2.01 5.93
CA ASP A 483 -7.86 -3.33 5.82
C ASP A 483 -7.75 -3.98 4.44
N THR A 484 -7.21 -3.25 3.46
CA THR A 484 -7.06 -3.75 2.09
C THR A 484 -5.68 -4.37 1.87
N ILE A 485 -4.59 -3.59 1.93
CA ILE A 485 -3.23 -4.11 1.72
C ILE A 485 -2.76 -5.04 2.84
N THR A 486 -3.24 -4.82 4.06
CA THR A 486 -3.02 -5.68 5.23
C THR A 486 -3.66 -7.06 5.06
N GLY A 487 -4.69 -7.15 4.21
CA GLY A 487 -5.45 -8.36 3.97
C GLY A 487 -6.40 -8.70 5.12
N THR A 488 -6.79 -7.72 5.92
CA THR A 488 -7.66 -7.88 7.11
C THR A 488 -9.13 -7.58 6.82
N SER A 489 -9.56 -7.80 5.59
CA SER A 489 -10.97 -7.74 5.19
C SER A 489 -11.51 -9.12 4.83
N PRO A 490 -12.83 -9.35 4.92
CA PRO A 490 -13.48 -10.53 4.35
C PRO A 490 -13.32 -10.61 2.83
N MET A 491 -13.54 -11.81 2.27
CA MET A 491 -13.42 -12.06 0.82
C MET A 491 -14.32 -11.15 -0.02
N VAL A 492 -15.48 -10.71 0.48
CA VAL A 492 -16.39 -9.83 -0.27
C VAL A 492 -15.73 -8.51 -0.69
N HIS A 493 -14.94 -7.89 0.19
CA HIS A 493 -14.20 -6.67 -0.12
C HIS A 493 -12.94 -6.98 -0.92
N ILE A 494 -12.20 -8.04 -0.57
CA ILE A 494 -11.01 -8.46 -1.31
C ILE A 494 -11.34 -8.76 -2.79
N ASP A 495 -12.47 -9.42 -3.06
CA ASP A 495 -12.94 -9.69 -4.42
C ASP A 495 -13.38 -8.42 -5.16
N ASP A 496 -13.91 -7.39 -4.47
CA ASP A 496 -14.18 -6.08 -5.08
C ASP A 496 -12.86 -5.38 -5.45
N ALA A 497 -11.89 -5.35 -4.53
CA ALA A 497 -10.57 -4.77 -4.78
C ALA A 497 -9.88 -5.44 -5.97
N LEU A 498 -9.84 -6.78 -6.02
CA LEU A 498 -9.26 -7.54 -7.13
C LEU A 498 -9.97 -7.25 -8.47
N ARG A 499 -11.31 -7.13 -8.47
CA ARG A 499 -12.07 -6.74 -9.68
C ARG A 499 -11.72 -5.33 -10.17
N ARG A 500 -11.57 -4.37 -9.25
CA ARG A 500 -11.16 -2.99 -9.60
C ARG A 500 -9.73 -2.95 -10.11
N MET A 501 -8.81 -3.65 -9.47
CA MET A 501 -7.41 -3.78 -9.91
C MET A 501 -7.34 -4.34 -11.33
N HIS A 502 -8.07 -5.43 -11.59
CA HIS A 502 -8.10 -6.05 -12.92
C HIS A 502 -8.67 -5.10 -13.98
N ARG A 503 -9.76 -4.38 -13.67
CA ARG A 503 -10.35 -3.41 -14.59
C ARG A 503 -9.38 -2.26 -14.91
N ALA A 504 -8.75 -1.68 -13.88
CA ALA A 504 -7.78 -0.61 -14.05
C ALA A 504 -6.54 -1.07 -14.83
N GLU A 505 -6.07 -2.29 -14.56
CA GLU A 505 -4.98 -2.91 -15.33
C GLU A 505 -5.37 -3.06 -16.80
N LYS A 506 -6.57 -3.58 -17.10
CA LYS A 506 -7.06 -3.75 -18.48
C LYS A 506 -7.15 -2.42 -19.24
N ASN A 507 -7.67 -1.38 -18.59
CA ASN A 507 -7.73 -0.05 -19.19
C ASN A 507 -6.32 0.55 -19.36
N GLY A 508 -5.42 0.32 -18.41
CA GLY A 508 -4.01 0.68 -18.54
C GLY A 508 -3.28 -0.07 -19.66
N GLN A 509 -3.63 -1.33 -19.94
CA GLN A 509 -3.10 -2.10 -21.07
C GLN A 509 -3.52 -1.47 -22.42
N ALA A 510 -4.74 -0.93 -22.52
CA ALA A 510 -5.19 -0.18 -23.69
C ALA A 510 -4.42 1.15 -23.84
N LEU A 511 -4.15 1.86 -22.74
CA LEU A 511 -3.28 3.03 -22.75
C LEU A 511 -1.86 2.67 -23.21
N ALA A 512 -1.27 1.59 -22.68
CA ALA A 512 0.06 1.09 -23.06
C ALA A 512 0.19 0.86 -24.57
N LEU A 513 -0.84 0.28 -25.20
CA LEU A 513 -0.90 0.08 -26.66
C LEU A 513 -0.72 1.40 -27.41
N SER A 514 -1.50 2.43 -27.06
CA SER A 514 -1.41 3.73 -27.71
C SER A 514 -0.04 4.39 -27.53
N LEU A 515 0.54 4.29 -26.32
CA LEU A 515 1.85 4.86 -26.00
C LEU A 515 2.97 4.14 -26.76
N TYR A 516 2.99 2.81 -26.78
CA TYR A 516 4.00 2.05 -27.50
C TYR A 516 3.92 2.26 -29.01
N GLN A 517 2.71 2.38 -29.57
CA GLN A 517 2.54 2.72 -30.98
C GLN A 517 3.17 4.09 -31.31
N HIS A 518 2.94 5.11 -30.48
CA HIS A 518 3.52 6.43 -30.70
C HIS A 518 5.06 6.42 -30.62
N ILE A 519 5.63 5.61 -29.73
CA ILE A 519 7.08 5.58 -29.48
C ILE A 519 7.82 4.73 -30.51
N LEU A 520 7.31 3.54 -30.80
CA LEU A 520 8.00 2.53 -31.62
C LEU A 520 7.62 2.59 -33.10
N THR A 521 6.56 3.31 -33.46
CA THR A 521 6.15 3.52 -34.86
C THR A 521 5.82 4.99 -35.17
N PRO A 522 6.75 5.94 -34.90
CA PRO A 522 6.46 7.38 -34.95
C PRO A 522 6.13 7.92 -36.35
N SER A 523 6.52 7.22 -37.42
CA SER A 523 6.26 7.60 -38.81
C SER A 523 4.97 7.01 -39.39
N MET A 524 4.20 6.25 -38.61
CA MET A 524 3.00 5.57 -39.10
C MET A 524 1.74 6.44 -38.96
N THR A 525 0.89 6.39 -39.98
CA THR A 525 -0.44 7.03 -40.00
C THR A 525 -1.57 6.05 -39.67
N THR A 526 -1.29 4.74 -39.60
CA THR A 526 -2.27 3.67 -39.35
C THR A 526 -2.00 2.99 -38.00
N ASN A 527 -3.07 2.69 -37.26
CA ASN A 527 -2.98 1.98 -35.99
C ASN A 527 -2.49 0.53 -36.14
N TRP A 528 -1.86 -0.01 -35.11
CA TRP A 528 -1.51 -1.44 -35.08
C TRP A 528 -2.78 -2.28 -35.23
N SER A 529 -2.70 -3.30 -36.08
CA SER A 529 -3.87 -4.14 -36.39
C SER A 529 -4.22 -5.12 -35.26
N THR A 530 -3.27 -5.36 -34.34
CA THR A 530 -3.42 -6.32 -33.24
C THR A 530 -3.23 -5.66 -31.87
N PRO A 531 -4.00 -6.10 -30.84
CA PRO A 531 -3.78 -5.65 -29.47
C PRO A 531 -2.48 -6.20 -28.90
N LEU A 532 -1.93 -5.51 -27.90
CA LEU A 532 -0.83 -6.05 -27.09
C LEU A 532 -1.27 -7.30 -26.33
N ILE A 533 -0.35 -8.25 -26.23
CA ILE A 533 -0.50 -9.47 -25.45
C ILE A 533 0.27 -9.30 -24.13
N PHE A 534 -0.45 -9.33 -23.02
CA PHE A 534 0.14 -9.37 -21.68
C PHE A 534 -0.01 -10.79 -21.13
N CYS A 535 1.12 -11.47 -20.97
CA CYS A 535 1.17 -12.86 -20.56
C CYS A 535 1.26 -13.03 -19.03
N GLN A 536 0.73 -14.12 -18.51
CA GLN A 536 0.94 -14.56 -17.12
C GLN A 536 2.22 -15.39 -17.04
N LEU A 537 3.37 -14.75 -17.26
CA LEU A 537 4.68 -15.45 -17.30
C LEU A 537 5.06 -16.07 -15.95
N ASN A 538 4.54 -15.53 -14.84
CA ASN A 538 4.65 -16.11 -13.51
C ASN A 538 3.90 -17.45 -13.37
N GLU A 539 2.99 -17.77 -14.27
CA GLU A 539 2.24 -19.03 -14.33
C GLU A 539 2.68 -19.87 -15.54
N SER A 540 3.77 -19.48 -16.21
CA SER A 540 4.26 -20.11 -17.44
C SER A 540 3.18 -20.19 -18.51
N TYR A 541 2.33 -19.15 -18.58
CA TYR A 541 1.15 -19.15 -19.44
C TYR A 541 1.12 -17.96 -20.39
N CYS A 542 1.13 -18.26 -21.69
CA CYS A 542 0.82 -17.29 -22.73
C CYS A 542 0.24 -17.91 -24.01
N LYS A 543 -1.04 -18.30 -23.95
CA LYS A 543 -1.72 -18.92 -25.10
C LYS A 543 -1.64 -18.12 -26.40
N PRO A 544 -1.84 -16.78 -26.42
CA PRO A 544 -1.85 -16.03 -27.69
C PRO A 544 -0.52 -16.08 -28.44
N LEU A 545 0.62 -16.29 -27.76
CA LEU A 545 1.93 -16.38 -28.41
C LEU A 545 2.15 -17.68 -29.19
N ALA A 546 1.49 -18.78 -28.78
CA ALA A 546 1.67 -20.08 -29.42
C ALA A 546 1.18 -20.12 -30.88
N ASP A 547 0.27 -19.22 -31.26
CA ASP A 547 -0.34 -19.20 -32.60
C ASP A 547 0.29 -18.13 -33.52
N ILE A 548 1.43 -17.53 -33.13
CA ILE A 548 2.05 -16.39 -33.84
C ILE A 548 3.41 -16.77 -34.45
N ASP A 549 3.60 -16.52 -35.74
CA ASP A 549 4.87 -16.84 -36.43
C ASP A 549 6.01 -15.87 -36.09
N LYS A 550 5.71 -14.57 -35.91
CA LYS A 550 6.70 -13.53 -35.57
C LYS A 550 6.11 -12.55 -34.57
N PHE A 551 6.88 -12.21 -33.54
CA PHE A 551 6.43 -11.27 -32.53
C PHE A 551 7.61 -10.54 -31.88
N SER A 552 7.33 -9.45 -31.19
CA SER A 552 8.32 -8.72 -30.40
C SER A 552 7.91 -8.65 -28.94
N ALA A 553 8.87 -8.84 -28.02
CA ALA A 553 8.70 -8.48 -26.62
C ALA A 553 9.10 -7.01 -26.42
N ILE A 554 8.15 -6.19 -26.03
CA ILE A 554 8.34 -4.79 -25.67
C ILE A 554 8.59 -4.73 -24.16
N VAL A 555 9.80 -4.33 -23.79
CA VAL A 555 10.27 -4.27 -22.41
C VAL A 555 10.50 -2.82 -22.02
N TYR A 556 9.84 -2.38 -20.97
CA TYR A 556 10.08 -1.06 -20.37
C TYR A 556 10.65 -1.21 -18.96
N ASN A 557 11.76 -0.53 -18.69
CA ASN A 557 12.36 -0.46 -17.35
C ASN A 557 11.96 0.87 -16.68
N PRO A 558 11.02 0.86 -15.70
CA PRO A 558 10.62 2.08 -14.98
C PRO A 558 11.62 2.52 -13.91
N SER A 559 12.65 1.72 -13.63
CA SER A 559 13.66 2.01 -12.63
C SER A 559 14.69 3.03 -13.15
N SER A 560 15.27 3.78 -12.20
CA SER A 560 16.45 4.64 -12.45
C SER A 560 17.75 3.86 -12.56
N ILE A 561 17.71 2.53 -12.40
CA ILE A 561 18.85 1.62 -12.42
C ILE A 561 18.67 0.64 -13.58
N SER A 562 19.77 0.30 -14.26
CA SER A 562 19.74 -0.68 -15.34
C SER A 562 19.33 -2.06 -14.84
N ASN A 563 18.63 -2.82 -15.67
CA ASN A 563 18.06 -4.11 -15.28
C ASN A 563 18.45 -5.22 -16.26
N GLN A 564 18.59 -6.43 -15.74
CA GLN A 564 18.79 -7.65 -16.51
C GLN A 564 17.46 -8.43 -16.47
N VAL A 565 16.67 -8.30 -17.53
CA VAL A 565 15.33 -8.87 -17.60
C VAL A 565 15.42 -10.28 -18.18
N TRP A 566 15.05 -11.27 -17.38
CA TRP A 566 14.95 -12.66 -17.80
C TRP A 566 13.53 -12.95 -18.28
N ILE A 567 13.36 -13.02 -19.59
CA ILE A 567 12.09 -13.34 -20.25
C ILE A 567 12.00 -14.85 -20.39
N ARG A 568 10.96 -15.45 -19.81
CA ARG A 568 10.64 -16.87 -19.94
C ARG A 568 9.37 -17.00 -20.77
N ILE A 569 9.49 -17.48 -21.99
CA ILE A 569 8.37 -17.54 -22.93
C ILE A 569 7.89 -18.99 -23.02
N PRO A 570 6.62 -19.30 -22.69
CA PRO A 570 6.09 -20.64 -22.84
C PRO A 570 5.85 -20.97 -24.32
N VAL A 571 6.18 -22.20 -24.71
CA VAL A 571 6.24 -22.70 -26.10
C VAL A 571 5.58 -24.08 -26.15
N ALA A 572 4.85 -24.40 -27.22
CA ALA A 572 4.34 -25.75 -27.43
C ALA A 572 5.46 -26.71 -27.86
N GLU A 573 5.42 -27.98 -27.44
CA GLU A 573 6.45 -29.00 -27.74
C GLU A 573 6.83 -29.18 -29.23
N GLN A 574 5.94 -28.80 -30.15
CA GLN A 574 6.14 -28.95 -31.60
C GLN A 574 6.67 -27.67 -32.28
N GLN A 575 7.01 -26.65 -31.49
CA GLN A 575 7.48 -25.36 -31.96
C GLN A 575 8.89 -25.06 -31.44
N THR A 576 9.64 -24.31 -32.23
CA THR A 576 10.93 -23.73 -31.83
C THR A 576 10.78 -22.22 -31.90
N ILE A 577 11.12 -21.54 -30.81
CA ILE A 577 11.16 -20.09 -30.70
C ILE A 577 12.62 -19.66 -30.55
N SER A 578 13.01 -18.57 -31.22
CA SER A 578 14.36 -18.02 -31.11
C SER A 578 14.37 -16.51 -31.32
N LEU A 579 15.47 -15.88 -30.92
CA LEU A 579 15.71 -14.47 -31.23
C LEU A 579 15.85 -14.27 -32.75
N ASP A 580 15.30 -13.16 -33.26
CA ASP A 580 15.63 -12.66 -34.60
C ASP A 580 17.04 -12.02 -34.56
N VAL A 581 18.05 -12.86 -34.76
CA VAL A 581 19.47 -12.50 -34.65
C VAL A 581 19.87 -11.37 -35.61
N ASP A 582 19.20 -11.27 -36.76
CA ASP A 582 19.51 -10.25 -37.76
C ASP A 582 19.11 -8.86 -37.25
N ASN A 583 17.89 -8.73 -36.72
CA ASN A 583 17.45 -7.48 -36.11
C ASN A 583 18.19 -7.19 -34.78
N VAL A 584 18.43 -8.20 -33.94
CA VAL A 584 19.21 -8.03 -32.70
C VAL A 584 20.60 -7.43 -32.98
N LYS A 585 21.32 -7.95 -33.97
CA LYS A 585 22.64 -7.41 -34.37
C LYS A 585 22.52 -6.03 -35.01
N LYS A 586 21.59 -5.86 -35.95
CA LYS A 586 21.38 -4.59 -36.67
C LYS A 586 21.12 -3.41 -35.74
N PHE A 587 20.36 -3.63 -34.66
CA PHE A 587 19.97 -2.59 -33.70
C PHE A 587 20.79 -2.63 -32.41
N SER A 588 21.81 -3.48 -32.32
CA SER A 588 22.68 -3.62 -31.14
C SER A 588 21.89 -3.89 -29.84
N ILE A 589 20.89 -4.78 -29.93
CA ILE A 589 20.11 -5.21 -28.76
C ILE A 589 20.97 -6.16 -27.93
N ASP A 590 21.24 -5.83 -26.67
CA ASP A 590 21.90 -6.73 -25.73
C ASP A 590 20.89 -7.77 -25.20
N ALA A 591 20.71 -8.82 -26.01
CA ALA A 591 19.89 -9.97 -25.69
C ALA A 591 20.68 -11.28 -25.89
N VAL A 592 20.56 -12.20 -24.94
CA VAL A 592 21.23 -13.51 -24.97
C VAL A 592 20.21 -14.62 -24.78
N GLU A 593 20.15 -15.53 -25.74
CA GLU A 593 19.34 -16.75 -25.69
C GLU A 593 20.09 -17.87 -24.96
N PHE A 594 19.40 -18.55 -24.05
CA PHE A 594 19.94 -19.68 -23.27
C PHE A 594 19.32 -21.03 -23.61
N GLY A 595 18.38 -21.06 -24.55
CA GLY A 595 17.72 -22.27 -25.05
C GLY A 595 16.39 -22.58 -24.37
N THR A 596 15.81 -23.72 -24.77
CA THR A 596 14.46 -24.16 -24.37
C THR A 596 14.54 -25.30 -23.36
N ILE A 597 13.70 -25.23 -22.34
CA ILE A 597 13.72 -26.14 -21.20
C ILE A 597 12.36 -26.80 -21.00
N GLY A 598 12.35 -28.06 -20.55
CA GLY A 598 11.11 -28.70 -20.13
C GLY A 598 10.54 -28.04 -18.87
N LEU A 599 9.23 -28.12 -18.67
CA LEU A 599 8.60 -27.61 -17.46
C LEU A 599 9.14 -28.36 -16.23
N SER A 600 9.55 -27.59 -15.22
CA SER A 600 9.91 -28.14 -13.92
C SER A 600 8.69 -28.64 -13.13
N PRO A 601 8.88 -29.56 -12.16
CA PRO A 601 7.81 -29.96 -11.23
C PRO A 601 7.14 -28.79 -10.50
N MET A 602 7.87 -27.67 -10.32
CA MET A 602 7.30 -26.44 -9.76
C MET A 602 6.17 -25.90 -10.63
N HIS A 603 6.36 -25.86 -11.95
CA HIS A 603 5.36 -25.32 -12.88
C HIS A 603 4.16 -26.25 -13.02
N GLU A 604 4.40 -27.57 -13.00
CA GLU A 604 3.31 -28.54 -12.97
C GLU A 604 2.39 -28.29 -11.80
N SER A 605 2.91 -28.00 -10.60
CA SER A 605 2.08 -27.74 -9.39
C SER A 605 1.10 -26.56 -9.50
N ILE A 606 1.23 -25.69 -10.50
CA ILE A 606 0.36 -24.54 -10.72
C ILE A 606 -0.98 -25.03 -11.33
N PRO A 607 -2.14 -24.77 -10.69
CA PRO A 607 -3.43 -25.35 -11.12
C PRO A 607 -3.83 -25.08 -12.57
N ILE A 608 -3.42 -23.93 -13.13
CA ILE A 608 -3.74 -23.52 -14.51
C ILE A 608 -2.89 -24.29 -15.54
N VAL A 609 -1.68 -24.71 -15.16
CA VAL A 609 -0.75 -25.44 -16.01
C VAL A 609 -1.19 -26.89 -16.20
N HIS A 610 -1.67 -27.55 -15.14
CA HIS A 610 -2.12 -28.96 -15.17
C HIS A 610 -3.24 -29.29 -16.17
N LYS A 611 -3.94 -28.30 -16.74
CA LYS A 611 -5.07 -28.52 -17.66
C LYS A 611 -4.70 -28.49 -19.14
N ARG A 612 -3.43 -28.32 -19.53
CA ARG A 612 -3.06 -28.08 -20.94
C ARG A 612 -1.77 -28.77 -21.37
N ASP A 613 -1.74 -29.19 -22.63
CA ASP A 613 -0.69 -29.99 -23.27
C ASP A 613 0.70 -29.38 -23.11
N GLN A 614 1.63 -30.16 -22.57
CA GLN A 614 3.04 -30.24 -22.99
C GLN A 614 3.67 -28.90 -23.45
N LEU A 615 3.97 -28.04 -22.48
CA LEU A 615 4.67 -26.77 -22.69
C LEU A 615 6.16 -26.90 -22.36
N GLN A 616 6.97 -26.03 -22.96
CA GLN A 616 8.39 -25.81 -22.70
C GLN A 616 8.61 -24.30 -22.49
N GLU A 617 9.75 -23.87 -21.95
CA GLU A 617 10.07 -22.45 -21.79
C GLU A 617 11.37 -22.07 -22.50
N LEU A 618 11.32 -21.06 -23.38
CA LEU A 618 12.51 -20.38 -23.88
C LEU A 618 12.98 -19.34 -22.86
N ILE A 619 14.27 -19.33 -22.57
CA ILE A 619 14.89 -18.35 -21.67
C ILE A 619 15.77 -17.38 -22.45
N VAL A 620 15.45 -16.09 -22.32
CA VAL A 620 16.25 -15.00 -22.87
C VAL A 620 16.54 -13.96 -21.78
N ARG A 621 17.78 -13.50 -21.70
CA ARG A 621 18.15 -12.32 -20.90
C ARG A 621 18.28 -11.11 -21.79
N VAL A 622 17.71 -9.98 -21.36
CA VAL A 622 17.78 -8.69 -22.04
C VAL A 622 18.31 -7.64 -21.07
N HIS A 623 19.34 -6.89 -21.46
CA HIS A 623 19.79 -5.73 -20.69
C HIS A 623 18.97 -4.50 -21.08
N VAL A 624 18.32 -3.87 -20.10
CA VAL A 624 17.46 -2.71 -20.32
C VAL A 624 17.96 -1.52 -19.48
N PRO A 625 18.43 -0.43 -20.12
CA PRO A 625 18.88 0.77 -19.43
C PRO A 625 17.81 1.42 -18.53
N PRO A 626 18.18 2.36 -17.65
CA PRO A 626 17.22 3.13 -16.85
C PRO A 626 16.18 3.89 -17.69
N LEU A 627 14.94 3.92 -17.21
CA LEU A 627 13.82 4.67 -17.82
C LEU A 627 13.74 4.53 -19.34
N SER A 628 13.91 3.29 -19.82
CA SER A 628 14.06 2.99 -21.24
C SER A 628 13.07 1.95 -21.74
N LEU A 629 12.71 2.08 -23.01
CA LEU A 629 11.84 1.18 -23.77
C LEU A 629 12.67 0.49 -24.85
N GLN A 630 12.57 -0.83 -24.94
CA GLN A 630 13.26 -1.63 -25.94
C GLN A 630 12.32 -2.72 -26.48
N ALA A 631 12.29 -2.90 -27.81
CA ALA A 631 11.61 -4.02 -28.44
C ALA A 631 12.64 -5.11 -28.78
N VAL A 632 12.32 -6.36 -28.47
CA VAL A 632 13.17 -7.53 -28.71
C VAL A 632 12.43 -8.49 -29.65
N PRO A 633 12.92 -8.71 -30.88
CA PRO A 633 12.22 -9.51 -31.89
C PRO A 633 12.47 -11.01 -31.74
N PHE A 634 11.43 -11.80 -31.98
CA PHE A 634 11.40 -13.27 -31.92
C PHE A 634 10.73 -13.87 -33.16
N ILE A 635 11.16 -15.09 -33.49
CA ILE A 635 10.61 -15.89 -34.59
C ILE A 635 10.21 -17.26 -34.04
N ILE A 636 9.01 -17.74 -34.41
CA ILE A 636 8.55 -19.10 -34.14
C ILE A 636 8.61 -19.91 -35.43
N SER A 637 9.12 -21.13 -35.34
CA SER A 637 9.14 -22.12 -36.43
C SER A 637 8.49 -23.43 -35.99
N LYS A 638 7.82 -24.12 -36.92
CA LYS A 638 7.17 -25.42 -36.69
C LYS A 638 8.18 -26.57 -36.79
N GLN A 639 9.19 -26.53 -35.94
CA GLN A 639 10.19 -27.59 -35.80
C GLN A 639 10.24 -28.05 -34.35
N LYS A 640 10.37 -29.36 -34.16
CA LYS A 640 10.52 -29.94 -32.83
C LYS A 640 11.90 -29.56 -32.28
N GLN A 641 11.93 -28.84 -31.18
CA GLN A 641 13.17 -28.46 -30.53
C GLN A 641 13.71 -29.60 -29.67
N ASN A 642 15.04 -29.77 -29.65
CA ASN A 642 15.67 -30.65 -28.66
C ASN A 642 15.55 -30.01 -27.29
N VAL A 643 14.89 -30.71 -26.37
CA VAL A 643 14.68 -30.22 -25.02
C VAL A 643 15.50 -31.02 -24.04
N GLU A 644 16.23 -30.28 -23.22
CA GLU A 644 16.95 -30.84 -22.10
C GLU A 644 15.96 -31.37 -21.07
N GLN A 645 15.98 -32.69 -20.85
CA GLN A 645 15.13 -33.33 -19.85
C GLN A 645 15.70 -33.14 -18.44
N LEU A 646 14.80 -32.96 -17.47
CA LEU A 646 15.16 -32.80 -16.06
C LEU A 646 15.44 -34.19 -15.46
N ILE A 647 16.69 -34.43 -15.06
CA ILE A 647 17.11 -35.69 -14.41
C ILE A 647 17.21 -35.46 -12.91
N MET A 648 16.56 -36.31 -12.11
CA MET A 648 16.67 -36.28 -10.65
C MET A 648 18.10 -36.53 -10.20
N ALA A 649 18.59 -35.73 -9.25
CA ALA A 649 19.92 -35.89 -8.69
C ALA A 649 19.97 -37.08 -7.72
N THR A 650 20.99 -37.93 -7.86
CA THR A 650 21.21 -39.12 -7.00
C THR A 650 22.39 -38.97 -6.05
N SER A 651 23.12 -37.86 -6.14
CA SER A 651 24.31 -37.56 -5.33
C SER A 651 24.39 -36.07 -5.02
N SER A 652 25.27 -35.68 -4.10
CA SER A 652 25.55 -34.27 -3.80
C SER A 652 25.92 -33.49 -5.08
N CYS A 653 25.53 -32.22 -5.15
CA CYS A 653 25.90 -31.34 -6.25
C CYS A 653 26.26 -29.94 -5.77
N SER A 654 26.80 -29.13 -6.66
CA SER A 654 27.09 -27.72 -6.39
C SER A 654 26.71 -26.85 -7.58
N ILE A 655 26.24 -25.65 -7.28
CA ILE A 655 26.03 -24.59 -8.25
C ILE A 655 26.98 -23.42 -7.99
N GLU A 656 27.39 -22.73 -9.04
CA GLU A 656 28.42 -21.68 -8.96
C GLU A 656 28.12 -20.50 -9.89
N ASN A 657 28.47 -19.29 -9.45
CA ASN A 657 28.66 -18.11 -10.30
C ASN A 657 29.91 -17.33 -9.88
N GLN A 658 30.08 -16.10 -10.37
CA GLN A 658 31.26 -15.26 -10.11
C GLN A 658 31.38 -14.85 -8.63
N HIS A 659 30.31 -14.94 -7.84
CA HIS A 659 30.25 -14.50 -6.44
C HIS A 659 30.17 -15.66 -5.43
N TYR A 660 29.49 -16.75 -5.79
CA TYR A 660 29.16 -17.83 -4.86
C TYR A 660 29.44 -19.22 -5.42
N ILE A 661 29.74 -20.17 -4.52
CA ILE A 661 29.55 -21.61 -4.75
C ILE A 661 28.62 -22.12 -3.66
N LEU A 662 27.49 -22.73 -4.04
CA LEU A 662 26.50 -23.29 -3.12
C LEU A 662 26.52 -24.82 -3.25
N LYS A 663 26.66 -25.53 -2.13
CA LYS A 663 26.74 -27.00 -2.12
C LYS A 663 25.51 -27.61 -1.44
N VAL A 664 24.97 -28.66 -2.04
CA VAL A 664 23.90 -29.49 -1.47
C VAL A 664 24.36 -30.93 -1.29
N ASN A 665 23.86 -31.60 -0.24
CA ASN A 665 24.14 -33.01 0.01
C ASN A 665 23.24 -33.94 -0.83
N GLU A 666 23.38 -35.25 -0.64
CA GLU A 666 22.60 -36.31 -1.33
C GLU A 666 21.09 -36.24 -1.08
N ARG A 667 20.63 -35.48 -0.06
CA ARG A 667 19.21 -35.23 0.24
C ARG A 667 18.73 -33.89 -0.33
N GLY A 668 19.56 -33.18 -1.07
CA GLY A 668 19.27 -31.86 -1.63
C GLY A 668 19.36 -30.71 -0.61
N VAL A 669 19.74 -30.98 0.64
CA VAL A 669 19.84 -29.95 1.68
C VAL A 669 21.11 -29.13 1.45
N ILE A 670 20.97 -27.80 1.51
CA ILE A 670 22.10 -26.88 1.44
C ILE A 670 22.95 -27.05 2.70
N ILE A 671 24.25 -27.28 2.50
CA ILE A 671 25.22 -27.53 3.57
C ILE A 671 26.30 -26.46 3.68
N SER A 672 26.64 -25.78 2.58
CA SER A 672 27.64 -24.71 2.62
C SER A 672 27.45 -23.68 1.52
N LEU A 673 27.95 -22.48 1.81
CA LEU A 673 28.05 -21.36 0.89
C LEU A 673 29.48 -20.83 0.90
N GLN A 674 30.15 -20.86 -0.24
CA GLN A 674 31.43 -20.19 -0.43
C GLN A 674 31.19 -18.79 -1.00
N VAL A 675 31.62 -17.77 -0.26
CA VAL A 675 31.63 -16.37 -0.68
C VAL A 675 33.00 -16.06 -1.29
N LYS A 676 33.05 -15.95 -2.61
CA LYS A 676 34.32 -15.85 -3.36
C LYS A 676 35.06 -14.54 -3.11
N SER A 677 34.36 -13.43 -2.94
CA SER A 677 34.97 -12.09 -2.74
C SER A 677 35.86 -12.00 -1.50
N ILE A 678 35.63 -12.87 -0.52
CA ILE A 678 36.41 -12.96 0.72
C ILE A 678 37.08 -14.33 0.90
N ASN A 679 37.03 -15.19 -0.13
CA ASN A 679 37.54 -16.55 -0.12
C ASN A 679 37.16 -17.35 1.14
N LYS A 680 35.88 -17.30 1.52
CA LYS A 680 35.39 -17.91 2.77
C LYS A 680 34.25 -18.87 2.48
N GLU A 681 34.34 -20.08 2.99
CA GLU A 681 33.23 -21.05 3.03
C GLU A 681 32.59 -21.01 4.42
N ILE A 682 31.26 -20.89 4.46
CA ILE A 682 30.46 -20.90 5.68
C ILE A 682 29.46 -22.06 5.66
N ASP A 683 29.15 -22.60 6.83
CA ASP A 683 27.96 -23.41 7.06
C ASP A 683 26.74 -22.56 6.69
N PHE A 684 25.95 -23.04 5.74
CA PHE A 684 24.76 -22.33 5.31
C PHE A 684 23.69 -23.35 4.97
N THR A 685 22.49 -23.13 5.50
CA THR A 685 21.34 -23.97 5.24
C THR A 685 20.08 -23.13 5.09
N GLN A 686 19.16 -23.64 4.29
CA GLN A 686 17.80 -23.10 4.17
C GLN A 686 16.82 -24.26 4.29
N HIS A 687 15.71 -24.03 5.00
CA HIS A 687 14.61 -24.99 5.06
C HIS A 687 13.26 -24.29 5.18
N PHE A 688 12.21 -24.99 4.77
CA PHE A 688 10.83 -24.61 5.07
C PHE A 688 10.36 -25.24 6.38
N GLY A 689 9.49 -24.53 7.08
CA GLY A 689 8.78 -25.05 8.22
C GLY A 689 7.40 -24.41 8.35
N TYR A 690 6.63 -24.86 9.34
CA TYR A 690 5.37 -24.22 9.68
C TYR A 690 5.16 -24.15 11.19
N TYR A 691 4.44 -23.11 11.60
CA TYR A 691 3.82 -23.04 12.91
C TYR A 691 2.39 -23.55 12.84
N ILE A 692 1.93 -24.21 13.91
CA ILE A 692 0.51 -24.55 14.06
C ILE A 692 -0.18 -23.33 14.67
N SER A 693 -1.24 -22.85 14.03
CA SER A 693 -1.98 -21.67 14.49
C SER A 693 -2.80 -22.00 15.74
N SER A 694 -2.66 -21.22 16.81
CA SER A 694 -3.43 -21.45 18.05
C SER A 694 -4.90 -21.09 17.86
N PRO A 695 -5.86 -22.00 18.13
CA PRO A 695 -7.28 -21.66 18.14
C PRO A 695 -7.72 -21.00 19.46
N SER A 696 -6.98 -21.28 20.53
CA SER A 696 -7.09 -20.83 21.93
C SER A 696 -6.37 -21.89 22.78
N ASP A 697 -5.96 -21.58 24.00
CA ASP A 697 -5.46 -22.56 24.96
C ASP A 697 -5.61 -22.06 26.40
N ASP A 698 -5.17 -22.86 27.37
CA ASP A 698 -5.22 -22.52 28.80
C ASP A 698 -4.35 -21.30 29.17
N ILE A 699 -3.42 -20.87 28.29
CA ILE A 699 -2.55 -19.70 28.51
C ILE A 699 -3.29 -18.42 28.10
N SER A 700 -4.00 -18.46 26.97
CA SER A 700 -4.79 -17.33 26.49
C SER A 700 -5.91 -17.78 25.54
N ALA A 701 -7.06 -17.12 25.66
CA ALA A 701 -8.17 -17.27 24.73
C ALA A 701 -7.89 -16.63 23.34
N GLN A 702 -6.80 -15.88 23.18
CA GLN A 702 -6.46 -15.26 21.90
C GLN A 702 -6.11 -16.32 20.85
N ALA A 703 -6.89 -16.38 19.77
CA ALA A 703 -6.56 -17.19 18.61
C ALA A 703 -5.59 -16.46 17.66
N SER A 704 -4.90 -17.23 16.81
CA SER A 704 -4.34 -16.71 15.55
C SER A 704 -5.49 -16.43 14.58
N GLY A 705 -5.33 -15.42 13.72
CA GLY A 705 -6.36 -15.03 12.75
C GLY A 705 -5.81 -14.13 11.65
N LEU A 706 -6.66 -13.30 11.06
CA LEU A 706 -6.28 -12.38 9.98
C LEU A 706 -5.22 -11.37 10.44
N TYR A 707 -5.35 -10.86 11.67
CA TYR A 707 -4.46 -9.86 12.26
C TYR A 707 -3.35 -10.51 13.09
N VAL A 708 -3.74 -11.42 13.99
CA VAL A 708 -2.86 -11.98 15.01
C VAL A 708 -2.08 -13.18 14.48
N PHE A 709 -0.79 -13.22 14.81
CA PHE A 709 0.04 -14.43 14.72
C PHE A 709 0.28 -14.96 16.12
N ARG A 710 -0.24 -16.17 16.39
CA ARG A 710 -0.01 -16.86 17.67
C ARG A 710 0.25 -18.36 17.43
N PRO A 711 1.52 -18.80 17.46
CA PRO A 711 1.86 -20.19 17.25
C PRO A 711 1.65 -21.06 18.51
N ILE A 712 1.21 -22.31 18.36
CA ILE A 712 1.17 -23.31 19.44
C ILE A 712 2.56 -23.91 19.65
N GLY A 713 3.13 -23.77 20.85
CA GLY A 713 4.11 -24.69 21.46
C GLY A 713 5.38 -25.06 20.67
N THR A 714 5.60 -24.50 19.49
CA THR A 714 6.61 -24.93 18.51
C THR A 714 7.56 -23.77 18.25
N ASN A 715 8.63 -23.72 19.02
CA ASN A 715 9.83 -22.96 18.67
C ASN A 715 11.02 -23.90 18.84
N PRO A 716 11.67 -24.35 17.74
CA PRO A 716 11.50 -23.92 16.34
C PRO A 716 10.22 -24.43 15.65
N PRO A 717 9.85 -23.87 14.47
CA PRO A 717 8.74 -24.39 13.65
C PRO A 717 8.98 -25.83 13.19
N GLN A 718 7.89 -26.56 12.89
CA GLN A 718 7.97 -27.93 12.38
C GLN A 718 8.53 -27.93 10.95
N LYS A 719 9.61 -28.68 10.71
CA LYS A 719 10.30 -28.70 9.40
C LYS A 719 9.52 -29.48 8.35
N VAL A 720 9.53 -28.97 7.11
CA VAL A 720 9.14 -29.72 5.92
C VAL A 720 10.41 -30.31 5.30
N ASN A 721 10.42 -31.61 5.02
CA ASN A 721 11.60 -32.30 4.49
C ASN A 721 11.64 -32.29 2.96
N ILE A 722 12.83 -32.26 2.38
CA ILE A 722 13.03 -32.47 0.94
C ILE A 722 12.76 -33.94 0.62
N THR A 723 11.98 -34.21 -0.42
CA THR A 723 11.73 -35.57 -0.92
C THR A 723 12.73 -35.94 -2.00
N HIS A 724 12.96 -35.05 -2.96
CA HIS A 724 13.92 -35.20 -4.03
C HIS A 724 14.30 -33.82 -4.57
N PHE A 725 15.37 -33.77 -5.36
CA PHE A 725 15.86 -32.54 -5.95
C PHE A 725 16.50 -32.80 -7.32
N TYR A 726 16.71 -31.71 -8.05
CA TYR A 726 17.34 -31.69 -9.36
C TYR A 726 18.45 -30.64 -9.36
N CYS A 727 19.47 -30.84 -10.19
CA CYS A 727 20.64 -29.97 -10.25
C CYS A 727 21.09 -29.79 -11.70
N PHE A 728 21.24 -28.54 -12.12
CA PHE A 728 21.51 -28.20 -13.51
C PHE A 728 22.57 -27.11 -13.63
N LYS A 729 23.46 -27.29 -14.60
CA LYS A 729 24.48 -26.31 -14.97
C LYS A 729 24.24 -25.89 -16.41
N ARG A 730 23.96 -24.60 -16.62
CA ARG A 730 23.65 -24.06 -17.94
C ARG A 730 24.50 -22.85 -18.22
N LYS A 731 24.60 -22.50 -19.50
CA LYS A 731 25.13 -21.21 -19.89
C LYS A 731 24.22 -20.13 -19.29
N GLY A 732 24.77 -19.11 -18.65
CA GLY A 732 23.98 -18.02 -18.07
C GLY A 732 23.59 -18.19 -16.61
N TYR A 733 23.36 -19.41 -16.15
CA TYR A 733 22.95 -19.68 -14.77
C TYR A 733 23.09 -21.16 -14.39
N GLU A 734 23.24 -21.42 -13.10
CA GLU A 734 23.15 -22.75 -12.51
C GLU A 734 21.96 -22.80 -11.52
N GLU A 735 21.26 -23.93 -11.46
CA GLU A 735 19.98 -24.06 -10.75
C GLU A 735 19.86 -25.38 -9.97
N ILE A 736 19.25 -25.30 -8.80
CA ILE A 736 18.79 -26.45 -8.00
C ILE A 736 17.28 -26.33 -7.82
N ILE A 737 16.55 -27.40 -8.11
CA ILE A 737 15.10 -27.47 -7.86
C ILE A 737 14.85 -28.46 -6.73
N GLN A 738 14.28 -28.02 -5.62
CA GLN A 738 13.94 -28.82 -4.46
C GLN A 738 12.43 -29.06 -4.39
N VAL A 739 12.03 -30.31 -4.20
CA VAL A 739 10.63 -30.70 -3.99
C VAL A 739 10.48 -31.18 -2.55
N TYR A 740 9.73 -30.42 -1.75
CA TYR A 740 9.52 -30.72 -0.32
C TYR A 740 8.24 -31.53 -0.08
N SER A 741 7.16 -31.16 -0.76
CA SER A 741 5.87 -31.83 -0.66
C SER A 741 5.03 -31.51 -1.89
N SER A 742 3.78 -31.99 -1.92
CA SER A 742 2.80 -31.58 -2.94
C SER A 742 2.37 -30.11 -2.85
N TYR A 743 2.82 -29.38 -1.83
CA TYR A 743 2.43 -27.99 -1.57
C TYR A 743 3.61 -27.04 -1.28
N VAL A 744 4.86 -27.52 -1.40
CA VAL A 744 6.07 -26.69 -1.23
C VAL A 744 7.13 -27.10 -2.25
N TYR A 745 7.50 -26.14 -3.08
CA TYR A 745 8.53 -26.29 -4.11
C TYR A 745 9.46 -25.07 -4.10
N GLN A 746 10.73 -25.27 -4.46
CA GLN A 746 11.70 -24.19 -4.53
C GLN A 746 12.69 -24.36 -5.69
N ALA A 747 13.03 -23.27 -6.35
CA ALA A 747 14.17 -23.16 -7.25
C ALA A 747 15.20 -22.20 -6.66
N ILE A 748 16.44 -22.66 -6.60
CA ILE A 748 17.60 -21.89 -6.14
C ILE A 748 18.47 -21.63 -7.35
N ARG A 749 18.74 -20.36 -7.67
CA ARG A 749 19.49 -19.98 -8.87
C ARG A 749 20.67 -19.11 -8.54
N LEU A 750 21.81 -19.43 -9.15
CA LEU A 750 22.95 -18.55 -9.28
C LEU A 750 23.03 -18.08 -10.73
N LEU A 751 22.60 -16.83 -10.95
CA LEU A 751 22.63 -16.20 -12.26
C LEU A 751 24.03 -15.62 -12.52
N ASP A 752 24.49 -15.66 -13.77
CA ASP A 752 25.75 -15.04 -14.19
C ASP A 752 25.78 -13.55 -13.87
N ASN A 753 26.88 -13.11 -13.27
CA ASN A 753 27.19 -11.74 -12.85
C ASN A 753 26.21 -11.14 -11.81
N SER A 754 25.37 -11.97 -11.18
CA SER A 754 24.48 -11.53 -10.12
C SER A 754 25.13 -11.69 -8.73
N PRO A 755 25.21 -10.62 -7.90
CA PRO A 755 25.81 -10.67 -6.56
C PRO A 755 24.87 -11.29 -5.50
N TYR A 756 23.93 -12.14 -5.92
CA TYR A 756 22.91 -12.74 -5.08
C TYR A 756 22.56 -14.17 -5.50
N ILE A 757 21.91 -14.87 -4.58
CA ILE A 757 21.26 -16.17 -4.77
C ILE A 757 19.75 -15.91 -4.85
N GLU A 758 19.10 -16.36 -5.93
CA GLU A 758 17.65 -16.26 -6.05
C GLU A 758 17.00 -17.52 -5.47
N PHE A 759 16.08 -17.33 -4.53
CA PHE A 759 15.20 -18.37 -3.99
C PHE A 759 13.78 -18.10 -4.46
N GLU A 760 13.34 -18.78 -5.51
CA GLU A 760 11.96 -18.77 -5.97
C GLU A 760 11.20 -19.91 -5.31
N TRP A 761 10.00 -19.65 -4.79
CA TRP A 761 9.19 -20.64 -4.08
C TRP A 761 7.76 -20.66 -4.61
N ILE A 762 7.14 -21.84 -4.56
CA ILE A 762 5.71 -22.05 -4.77
C ILE A 762 5.18 -22.78 -3.55
N VAL A 763 4.20 -22.16 -2.90
CA VAL A 763 3.60 -22.63 -1.64
C VAL A 763 2.10 -22.69 -1.77
N GLY A 764 1.52 -23.78 -1.28
CA GLY A 764 0.10 -24.08 -1.37
C GLY A 764 -0.12 -25.33 -2.22
N ARG A 765 -1.19 -26.08 -2.00
CA ARG A 765 -2.37 -25.76 -1.19
C ARG A 765 -2.15 -26.15 0.28
N LEU A 766 -2.32 -25.22 1.20
CA LEU A 766 -2.17 -25.52 2.63
C LEU A 766 -3.40 -26.29 3.12
N HIS A 767 -3.23 -27.53 3.57
CA HIS A 767 -4.36 -28.37 4.00
C HIS A 767 -4.68 -28.28 5.51
N MET A 768 -3.77 -27.69 6.29
CA MET A 768 -3.87 -27.59 7.76
C MET A 768 -4.05 -26.14 8.24
N ASN A 769 -4.36 -25.97 9.53
CA ASN A 769 -4.35 -24.69 10.22
C ASN A 769 -2.91 -24.28 10.58
N VAL A 770 -2.19 -23.73 9.61
CA VAL A 770 -0.73 -23.52 9.69
C VAL A 770 -0.26 -22.23 9.04
N GLU A 771 0.89 -21.77 9.50
CA GLU A 771 1.58 -20.57 9.03
C GLU A 771 2.97 -20.99 8.55
N LEU A 772 3.17 -21.04 7.21
CA LEU A 772 4.38 -21.56 6.57
C LEU A 772 5.46 -20.49 6.50
N VAL A 773 6.68 -20.86 6.85
CA VAL A 773 7.88 -20.02 6.88
C VAL A 773 9.03 -20.64 6.10
N THR A 774 9.95 -19.80 5.66
CA THR A 774 11.29 -20.18 5.21
C THR A 774 12.32 -19.61 6.19
N SER A 775 13.36 -20.40 6.48
CA SER A 775 14.45 -19.94 7.34
C SER A 775 15.82 -20.13 6.67
N TYR A 776 16.59 -19.04 6.64
CA TYR A 776 17.99 -18.98 6.18
C TYR A 776 18.90 -18.91 7.39
N GLN A 777 19.89 -19.81 7.48
CA GLN A 777 20.69 -20.01 8.67
C GLN A 777 22.15 -20.23 8.34
N SER A 778 23.04 -19.65 9.14
CA SER A 778 24.46 -19.96 9.17
C SER A 778 24.95 -19.95 10.60
N LYS A 779 25.58 -21.04 11.05
CA LYS A 779 26.20 -21.10 12.38
C LYS A 779 27.45 -20.23 12.49
N ASP A 780 28.04 -19.87 11.36
CA ASP A 780 29.22 -19.02 11.29
C ASP A 780 28.88 -17.53 11.35
N LEU A 781 27.60 -17.15 11.27
CA LEU A 781 27.12 -15.78 11.44
C LEU A 781 26.60 -15.57 12.85
N ASN A 782 27.17 -14.62 13.59
CA ASN A 782 26.65 -14.21 14.88
C ASN A 782 26.28 -12.72 14.92
N ASN A 783 24.97 -12.45 14.95
CA ASN A 783 24.40 -11.12 15.02
C ASN A 783 24.02 -10.64 16.44
N ASN A 784 24.29 -11.43 17.49
CA ASN A 784 24.06 -11.09 18.90
C ASN A 784 22.64 -10.52 19.18
N GLY A 785 21.62 -11.13 18.58
CA GLY A 785 20.22 -10.70 18.69
C GLY A 785 19.83 -9.45 17.90
N ILE A 786 20.75 -8.81 17.17
CA ILE A 786 20.52 -7.60 16.39
C ILE A 786 20.19 -7.94 14.94
N PHE A 787 19.11 -7.38 14.42
CA PHE A 787 18.76 -7.48 13.00
C PHE A 787 18.17 -6.16 12.52
N TYR A 788 18.09 -5.95 11.22
CA TYR A 788 17.56 -4.70 10.65
C TYR A 788 16.45 -5.03 9.66
N THR A 789 15.32 -4.35 9.79
CA THR A 789 14.20 -4.45 8.85
C THR A 789 13.92 -3.09 8.25
N ASP A 790 13.46 -3.05 7.01
CA ASP A 790 13.06 -1.79 6.40
C ASP A 790 11.79 -1.21 7.06
N SER A 791 11.68 0.12 7.10
CA SER A 791 10.47 0.85 7.46
C SER A 791 9.83 1.35 6.16
N SER A 792 8.70 0.75 5.81
CA SER A 792 7.91 1.08 4.61
C SER A 792 8.71 1.05 3.30
N GLY A 793 9.75 0.21 3.18
CA GLY A 793 10.56 0.10 1.96
C GLY A 793 11.78 1.02 1.89
N ARG A 794 12.10 1.75 2.97
CA ARG A 794 13.06 2.87 2.90
C ARG A 794 14.12 2.82 4.00
N SER A 795 13.94 3.51 5.12
CA SER A 795 14.97 3.52 6.19
C SER A 795 15.08 2.15 6.85
N LEU A 796 16.29 1.80 7.33
CA LEU A 796 16.49 0.56 8.07
C LEU A 796 16.32 0.82 9.58
N MET A 797 15.49 -0.02 10.21
CA MET A 797 15.23 0.00 11.64
C MET A 797 16.05 -1.09 12.32
N LYS A 798 16.88 -0.70 13.29
CA LYS A 798 17.56 -1.66 14.16
C LYS A 798 16.54 -2.32 15.08
N ARG A 799 16.52 -3.64 15.09
CA ARG A 799 15.70 -4.49 15.95
C ARG A 799 16.62 -5.29 16.87
N ILE A 800 16.19 -5.45 18.12
CA ILE A 800 16.89 -6.30 19.10
C ILE A 800 15.87 -7.33 19.58
N ARG A 801 16.21 -8.60 19.44
CA ARG A 801 15.36 -9.73 19.86
C ARG A 801 14.96 -9.58 21.33
N ASP A 802 13.67 -9.74 21.61
CA ASP A 802 13.04 -9.65 22.94
C ASP A 802 13.21 -8.29 23.64
N GLN A 803 13.45 -7.21 22.87
CA GLN A 803 13.54 -5.84 23.38
C GLN A 803 12.73 -4.86 22.54
N ARG A 804 12.43 -3.71 23.14
CA ARG A 804 11.70 -2.59 22.53
C ARG A 804 12.28 -1.27 23.01
N ASP A 805 12.19 -0.25 22.15
CA ASP A 805 12.68 1.07 22.47
C ASP A 805 11.67 1.82 23.36
N GLY A 806 12.16 2.43 24.45
CA GLY A 806 11.41 3.40 25.23
C GLY A 806 10.49 2.86 26.33
N TYR A 807 10.40 1.53 26.53
CA TYR A 807 9.62 0.94 27.62
C TYR A 807 10.16 -0.42 28.06
N ARG A 808 9.76 -0.86 29.27
CA ARG A 808 10.15 -2.18 29.80
C ARG A 808 9.29 -3.27 29.19
N PHE A 809 9.77 -3.86 28.09
CA PHE A 809 9.07 -4.93 27.39
C PHE A 809 9.18 -6.29 28.11
N LYS A 810 8.03 -6.92 28.36
CA LYS A 810 7.92 -8.32 28.79
C LYS A 810 7.43 -9.16 27.61
N GLN A 811 8.29 -10.03 27.10
CA GLN A 811 7.96 -10.94 26.02
C GLN A 811 6.90 -11.96 26.46
N SER A 812 5.82 -12.09 25.69
CA SER A 812 4.81 -13.14 25.89
C SER A 812 4.78 -14.17 24.75
N GLU A 813 5.35 -13.86 23.57
CA GLU A 813 5.35 -14.74 22.39
C GLU A 813 6.71 -14.68 21.68
N LYS A 814 7.57 -15.68 21.90
CA LYS A 814 8.98 -15.67 21.43
C LYS A 814 9.12 -15.45 19.92
N SER A 815 8.25 -16.05 19.11
CA SER A 815 8.26 -15.84 17.66
C SER A 815 7.48 -14.58 17.29
N ALA A 816 6.18 -14.53 17.57
CA ALA A 816 5.31 -13.43 17.11
C ALA A 816 5.74 -12.05 17.60
N GLY A 817 6.29 -11.95 18.83
CA GLY A 817 6.83 -10.72 19.39
C GLY A 817 8.20 -10.30 18.83
N ASN A 818 8.79 -11.06 17.90
CA ASN A 818 10.02 -10.70 17.20
C ASN A 818 9.84 -10.64 15.66
N TYR A 819 8.60 -10.77 15.20
CA TYR A 819 8.24 -10.52 13.80
C TYR A 819 8.01 -9.04 13.57
N TYR A 820 8.58 -8.53 12.48
CA TYR A 820 8.44 -7.17 11.99
C TYR A 820 8.02 -7.21 10.51
N PRO A 821 7.40 -6.13 10.00
CA PRO A 821 7.06 -6.07 8.58
C PRO A 821 8.34 -5.93 7.74
N LEU A 822 8.38 -6.70 6.65
CA LEU A 822 9.41 -6.67 5.62
C LEU A 822 8.74 -6.19 4.34
N VAL A 823 8.78 -4.89 4.07
CA VAL A 823 8.16 -4.31 2.86
C VAL A 823 9.09 -4.51 1.66
N THR A 824 10.41 -4.48 1.91
CA THR A 824 11.46 -4.73 0.90
C THR A 824 12.55 -5.68 1.38
N GLY A 825 12.85 -5.81 2.68
CA GLY A 825 13.87 -6.75 3.12
C GLY A 825 14.33 -6.67 4.58
N ILE A 826 15.24 -7.59 4.90
CA ILE A 826 15.83 -7.80 6.22
C ILE A 826 17.32 -8.08 6.10
N MET A 827 18.11 -7.71 7.11
CA MET A 827 19.52 -8.06 7.20
C MET A 827 19.99 -8.40 8.61
N ILE A 828 21.03 -9.22 8.69
CA ILE A 828 21.80 -9.49 9.90
C ILE A 828 23.29 -9.26 9.62
N LYS A 829 24.03 -8.82 10.63
CA LYS A 829 25.46 -8.51 10.53
C LYS A 829 26.25 -9.25 11.59
N ASP A 830 27.37 -9.84 11.20
CA ASP A 830 28.42 -10.28 12.11
C ASP A 830 29.55 -9.25 12.08
N GLU A 831 29.56 -8.36 13.06
CA GLU A 831 30.54 -7.28 13.20
C GLU A 831 31.96 -7.81 13.42
N LYS A 832 32.13 -9.02 13.98
CA LYS A 832 33.46 -9.59 14.23
C LYS A 832 34.07 -10.16 12.95
N GLN A 833 33.24 -10.71 12.08
CA GLN A 833 33.67 -11.33 10.84
C GLN A 833 33.59 -10.41 9.62
N ASP A 834 33.12 -9.18 9.79
CA ASP A 834 32.86 -8.22 8.70
C ASP A 834 32.00 -8.86 7.60
N LEU A 835 30.92 -9.54 8.00
CA LEU A 835 30.03 -10.29 7.11
C LEU A 835 28.57 -9.89 7.35
N GLN A 836 27.83 -9.67 6.27
CA GLN A 836 26.43 -9.29 6.31
C GLN A 836 25.62 -10.22 5.41
N MET A 837 24.50 -10.72 5.92
CA MET A 837 23.48 -11.44 5.15
C MET A 837 22.27 -10.52 4.98
N SER A 838 21.91 -10.24 3.74
CA SER A 838 20.78 -9.38 3.35
C SER A 838 19.81 -10.14 2.46
N ILE A 839 18.51 -10.01 2.72
CA ILE A 839 17.45 -10.66 1.96
C ILE A 839 16.45 -9.61 1.49
N ILE A 840 16.18 -9.58 0.19
CA ILE A 840 15.16 -8.75 -0.45
C ILE A 840 13.91 -9.59 -0.71
N THR A 841 12.76 -9.07 -0.33
CA THR A 841 11.44 -9.66 -0.56
C THR A 841 10.77 -9.05 -1.79
N ASP A 842 9.90 -9.84 -2.43
CA ASP A 842 9.23 -9.44 -3.66
C ASP A 842 7.84 -8.80 -3.40
N ARG A 843 7.41 -8.83 -2.14
CA ARG A 843 6.16 -8.28 -1.59
C ARG A 843 6.34 -8.03 -0.09
N ALA A 844 5.33 -7.42 0.54
CA ALA A 844 5.31 -7.30 1.99
C ALA A 844 5.11 -8.67 2.68
N GLN A 845 5.91 -8.96 3.69
CA GLN A 845 5.88 -10.22 4.47
C GLN A 845 6.21 -9.94 5.94
N GLY A 846 5.89 -10.88 6.84
CA GLY A 846 6.38 -10.86 8.22
C GLY A 846 7.66 -11.67 8.38
N GLY A 847 8.64 -11.15 9.12
CA GLY A 847 9.85 -11.91 9.43
C GLY A 847 10.70 -11.32 10.56
N GLY A 848 11.76 -12.03 10.93
CA GLY A 848 12.66 -11.62 12.01
C GLY A 848 13.85 -12.56 12.20
N SER A 849 14.69 -12.27 13.20
CA SER A 849 15.83 -13.10 13.59
C SER A 849 15.59 -13.75 14.95
N ILE A 850 14.98 -14.95 14.94
CA ILE A 850 14.55 -15.66 16.15
C ILE A 850 15.72 -16.27 16.93
N ASN A 851 16.79 -16.65 16.24
CA ASN A 851 18.07 -17.09 16.81
C ASN A 851 19.23 -16.37 16.10
N ASP A 852 20.42 -16.39 16.70
CA ASP A 852 21.59 -15.79 16.05
C ASP A 852 21.98 -16.58 14.80
N GLY A 853 22.43 -15.87 13.77
CA GLY A 853 22.75 -16.44 12.45
C GLY A 853 21.52 -16.86 11.63
N GLN A 854 20.32 -16.60 12.13
CA GLN A 854 19.05 -16.99 11.49
C GLN A 854 18.24 -15.77 11.06
N VAL A 855 17.69 -15.86 9.85
CA VAL A 855 16.54 -15.07 9.40
C VAL A 855 15.38 -16.02 9.09
N GLU A 856 14.18 -15.68 9.56
CA GLU A 856 12.93 -16.40 9.27
C GLU A 856 11.92 -15.43 8.63
N ILE A 857 11.26 -15.87 7.56
CA ILE A 857 10.27 -15.09 6.81
C ILE A 857 9.03 -15.97 6.57
N MET A 858 7.86 -15.46 6.92
CA MET A 858 6.58 -16.11 6.65
C MET A 858 6.13 -15.88 5.21
N LEU A 859 5.66 -16.94 4.55
CA LEU A 859 5.35 -16.94 3.12
C LEU A 859 3.85 -17.00 2.84
N HIS A 860 3.13 -17.84 3.61
CA HIS A 860 1.71 -18.10 3.42
C HIS A 860 1.08 -18.57 4.73
N ARG A 861 -0.20 -18.27 4.92
CA ARG A 861 -0.96 -18.60 6.13
C ARG A 861 -2.31 -19.16 5.71
N ARG A 862 -2.72 -20.23 6.38
CA ARG A 862 -4.11 -20.70 6.38
C ARG A 862 -4.55 -20.82 7.83
N VAL A 863 -5.45 -19.94 8.25
CA VAL A 863 -5.89 -19.84 9.63
C VAL A 863 -7.39 -20.11 9.69
N LEU A 864 -7.78 -21.19 10.37
CA LEU A 864 -9.17 -21.69 10.43
C LEU A 864 -9.94 -21.19 11.65
N THR A 865 -9.42 -20.15 12.30
CA THR A 865 -10.02 -19.46 13.44
C THR A 865 -10.13 -17.97 13.16
N ASP A 866 -11.14 -17.35 13.76
CA ASP A 866 -11.29 -15.90 13.85
C ASP A 866 -10.55 -15.41 15.11
N ASP A 867 -9.82 -14.31 15.02
CA ASP A 867 -9.08 -13.71 16.13
C ASP A 867 -9.93 -12.74 16.98
N SER A 868 -11.23 -12.66 16.70
CA SER A 868 -12.24 -11.86 17.40
C SER A 868 -11.97 -10.36 17.40
N LEU A 869 -11.50 -9.87 16.24
CA LEU A 869 -11.13 -8.47 16.02
C LEU A 869 -12.05 -7.75 15.02
N GLY A 870 -13.18 -8.36 14.64
CA GLY A 870 -14.29 -7.70 13.94
C GLY A 870 -14.64 -8.27 12.56
N VAL A 871 -13.70 -8.94 11.88
CA VAL A 871 -13.92 -9.44 10.51
C VAL A 871 -14.87 -10.62 10.45
N SER A 872 -14.84 -11.50 11.46
CA SER A 872 -15.71 -12.69 11.53
C SER A 872 -15.55 -13.65 10.34
N GLU A 873 -14.35 -13.70 9.74
CA GLU A 873 -13.98 -14.60 8.65
C GLU A 873 -12.61 -15.22 8.92
N THR A 874 -12.47 -16.51 8.66
CA THR A 874 -11.19 -17.23 8.73
C THR A 874 -10.32 -16.94 7.50
N LEU A 875 -9.00 -16.87 7.65
CA LEU A 875 -8.08 -16.80 6.50
C LEU A 875 -7.97 -18.15 5.78
N ASN A 876 -8.92 -18.41 4.87
CA ASN A 876 -9.07 -19.68 4.15
C ASN A 876 -9.35 -19.45 2.65
N GLU A 877 -8.42 -18.78 1.96
CA GLU A 877 -8.57 -18.41 0.55
C GLU A 877 -8.68 -19.65 -0.37
N PRO A 878 -9.75 -19.80 -1.16
CA PRO A 878 -10.06 -21.05 -1.86
C PRO A 878 -9.19 -21.32 -3.10
N GLY A 879 -8.53 -20.31 -3.66
CA GLY A 879 -7.82 -20.43 -4.94
C GLY A 879 -8.76 -20.71 -6.13
N ILE A 880 -8.21 -20.85 -7.34
CA ILE A 880 -8.99 -21.00 -8.58
C ILE A 880 -9.74 -22.34 -8.68
N ASP A 881 -9.28 -23.37 -7.98
CA ASP A 881 -9.85 -24.72 -7.99
C ASP A 881 -10.64 -25.07 -6.73
N GLY A 882 -10.78 -24.13 -5.80
CA GLY A 882 -11.50 -24.31 -4.54
C GLY A 882 -10.76 -25.13 -3.48
N GLN A 883 -9.51 -25.56 -3.71
CA GLN A 883 -8.78 -26.44 -2.80
C GLN A 883 -7.75 -25.71 -1.92
N GLY A 884 -7.62 -24.39 -2.07
CA GLY A 884 -6.69 -23.53 -1.33
C GLY A 884 -5.79 -22.71 -2.27
N LEU A 885 -5.52 -21.46 -1.90
CA LEU A 885 -4.68 -20.55 -2.67
C LEU A 885 -3.22 -21.05 -2.76
N VAL A 886 -2.70 -21.08 -3.99
CA VAL A 886 -1.27 -21.31 -4.30
C VAL A 886 -0.61 -19.96 -4.56
N VAL A 887 0.56 -19.75 -3.97
CA VAL A 887 1.29 -18.48 -4.02
C VAL A 887 2.72 -18.76 -4.50
N ARG A 888 3.13 -18.07 -5.56
CA ARG A 888 4.51 -18.04 -6.05
C ARG A 888 5.18 -16.75 -5.60
N GLY A 889 6.42 -16.81 -5.13
CA GLY A 889 7.20 -15.64 -4.75
C GLY A 889 8.70 -15.88 -4.82
N ARG A 890 9.46 -14.84 -4.46
CA ARG A 890 10.91 -14.78 -4.66
C ARG A 890 11.60 -14.07 -3.50
N HIS A 891 12.74 -14.58 -3.07
CA HIS A 891 13.70 -13.85 -2.24
C HIS A 891 15.05 -13.76 -2.94
N LEU A 892 15.72 -12.60 -2.84
CA LEU A 892 17.09 -12.43 -3.30
C LEU A 892 18.01 -12.32 -2.09
N LEU A 893 18.99 -13.22 -1.96
CA LEU A 893 19.87 -13.30 -0.80
C LEU A 893 21.30 -12.96 -1.19
N SER A 894 21.95 -12.09 -0.41
CA SER A 894 23.37 -11.75 -0.57
C SER A 894 24.11 -11.95 0.75
N VAL A 895 25.27 -12.61 0.70
CA VAL A 895 26.21 -12.72 1.83
C VAL A 895 27.55 -12.13 1.37
N ALA A 896 27.91 -10.98 1.91
CA ALA A 896 29.11 -10.26 1.49
C ALA A 896 29.60 -9.35 2.62
N LYS A 897 30.70 -8.62 2.37
CA LYS A 897 31.10 -7.53 3.26
C LYS A 897 29.96 -6.49 3.39
N PRO A 898 29.87 -5.75 4.50
CA PRO A 898 28.78 -4.81 4.75
C PRO A 898 28.52 -3.81 3.62
N ASP A 899 29.57 -3.19 3.05
CA ASP A 899 29.42 -2.22 1.94
C ASP A 899 28.80 -2.87 0.69
N ASP A 900 29.32 -4.01 0.24
CA ASP A 900 28.86 -4.72 -0.96
C ASP A 900 27.42 -5.25 -0.76
N SER A 901 27.14 -5.82 0.41
CA SER A 901 25.81 -6.33 0.77
C SER A 901 24.79 -5.20 0.88
N MET A 902 25.19 -4.02 1.36
CA MET A 902 24.34 -2.83 1.43
C MET A 902 24.07 -2.23 0.04
N GLN A 903 25.07 -2.20 -0.84
CA GLN A 903 24.87 -1.78 -2.23
C GLN A 903 23.85 -2.70 -2.92
N PHE A 904 24.01 -4.02 -2.77
CA PHE A 904 23.01 -4.99 -3.22
C PHE A 904 21.62 -4.68 -2.62
N PHE A 905 21.53 -4.47 -1.31
CA PHE A 905 20.24 -4.24 -0.64
C PHE A 905 19.51 -3.03 -1.23
N ARG A 906 20.19 -1.88 -1.37
CA ARG A 906 19.59 -0.65 -1.91
C ARG A 906 19.20 -0.78 -3.38
N GLU A 907 20.06 -1.38 -4.19
CA GLU A 907 19.82 -1.53 -5.63
C GLU A 907 18.66 -2.49 -5.92
N TYR A 908 18.65 -3.66 -5.28
CA TYR A 908 17.66 -4.69 -5.55
C TYR A 908 16.32 -4.47 -4.83
N ALA A 909 16.28 -3.73 -3.72
CA ALA A 909 15.02 -3.23 -3.16
C ALA A 909 14.26 -2.38 -4.21
N LEU A 910 14.96 -1.46 -4.89
CA LEU A 910 14.35 -0.64 -5.95
C LEU A 910 13.94 -1.47 -7.16
N LYS A 911 14.79 -2.40 -7.63
CA LYS A 911 14.44 -3.28 -8.76
C LYS A 911 13.26 -4.21 -8.45
N SER A 912 13.05 -4.57 -7.19
CA SER A 912 11.95 -5.42 -6.75
C SER A 912 10.60 -4.70 -6.73
N VAL A 913 10.62 -3.38 -6.50
CA VAL A 913 9.45 -2.49 -6.56
C VAL A 913 9.19 -2.03 -7.98
N TRP A 914 10.21 -1.50 -8.67
CA TRP A 914 10.12 -0.95 -10.03
C TRP A 914 10.48 -2.00 -11.07
N ARG A 915 9.65 -3.04 -11.13
CA ARG A 915 9.86 -4.18 -12.04
C ARG A 915 9.62 -3.76 -13.49
N PRO A 916 10.46 -4.24 -14.43
CA PRO A 916 10.21 -4.05 -15.85
C PRO A 916 8.88 -4.65 -16.28
N ILE A 917 8.16 -3.94 -17.14
CA ILE A 917 6.91 -4.42 -17.73
C ILE A 917 7.22 -5.05 -19.10
N ILE A 918 6.59 -6.18 -19.38
CA ILE A 918 6.77 -6.94 -20.61
C ILE A 918 5.41 -7.08 -21.28
N ALA A 919 5.31 -6.60 -22.53
CA ALA A 919 4.18 -6.83 -23.40
C ALA A 919 4.67 -7.45 -24.71
N PHE A 920 3.80 -8.17 -25.42
CA PHE A 920 4.15 -8.78 -26.69
C PHE A 920 3.28 -8.22 -27.81
N ARG A 921 3.86 -8.02 -28.99
CA ARG A 921 3.15 -7.57 -30.21
C ARG A 921 3.28 -8.63 -31.30
N ASN A 922 2.17 -8.98 -31.94
CA ASN A 922 2.19 -9.82 -33.13
C ASN A 922 2.77 -9.02 -34.31
N ASP A 923 3.88 -9.48 -34.88
CA ASP A 923 4.57 -8.83 -35.98
C ASP A 923 4.29 -9.50 -37.34
N SER A 924 3.45 -10.53 -37.40
CA SER A 924 3.18 -11.29 -38.63
C SER A 924 2.51 -10.46 -39.73
N ASN A 925 1.66 -9.49 -39.36
CA ASN A 925 0.86 -8.69 -40.31
C ASN A 925 1.10 -7.18 -40.21
N ASP A 926 1.89 -6.74 -39.23
CA ASP A 926 2.15 -5.32 -38.96
C ASP A 926 3.53 -4.90 -39.51
N GLN A 927 3.71 -3.59 -39.74
CA GLN A 927 5.00 -3.05 -40.15
C GLN A 927 6.07 -3.23 -39.05
N PRO A 928 7.38 -3.30 -39.41
CA PRO A 928 8.46 -3.44 -38.45
C PRO A 928 8.47 -2.32 -37.40
N LEU A 929 8.84 -2.66 -36.16
CA LEU A 929 9.06 -1.68 -35.09
C LEU A 929 10.37 -0.90 -35.32
N ASP A 930 10.45 0.31 -34.76
CA ASP A 930 11.74 0.92 -34.44
C ASP A 930 12.34 0.19 -33.24
N TYR A 931 13.32 -0.68 -33.52
CA TYR A 931 14.03 -1.46 -32.52
C TYR A 931 15.12 -0.67 -31.78
N LYS A 932 15.29 0.63 -32.07
CA LYS A 932 16.21 1.48 -31.30
C LYS A 932 15.70 1.67 -29.87
N THR A 933 16.59 1.44 -28.90
CA THR A 933 16.29 1.72 -27.49
C THR A 933 16.01 3.20 -27.29
N TRP A 934 14.85 3.49 -26.71
CA TRP A 934 14.47 4.85 -26.31
C TRP A 934 14.73 5.02 -24.81
N SER A 935 15.29 6.15 -24.36
CA SER A 935 15.43 6.47 -22.92
C SER A 935 15.03 7.92 -22.60
N LEU A 936 14.38 8.08 -21.44
CA LEU A 936 14.00 9.38 -20.89
C LEU A 936 15.20 10.11 -20.31
N LEU A 937 16.22 9.37 -19.89
CA LEU A 937 17.44 9.92 -19.34
C LEU A 937 18.45 10.20 -20.44
N LYS A 938 19.16 11.32 -20.30
CA LYS A 938 20.31 11.63 -21.16
C LYS A 938 21.53 10.78 -20.81
N THR A 939 21.71 10.51 -19.52
CA THR A 939 22.78 9.69 -18.94
C THR A 939 22.25 8.98 -17.70
N GLU A 940 22.85 7.84 -17.36
CA GLU A 940 22.53 7.16 -16.10
C GLU A 940 22.80 8.06 -14.89
N LEU A 941 21.99 7.92 -13.85
CA LEU A 941 22.15 8.65 -12.61
C LEU A 941 23.19 7.97 -11.71
N PRO A 942 23.86 8.71 -10.82
CA PRO A 942 24.75 8.13 -9.82
C PRO A 942 24.03 7.06 -8.98
N PRO A 943 24.70 5.98 -8.55
CA PRO A 943 24.07 4.85 -7.86
C PRO A 943 23.33 5.19 -6.56
N GLN A 944 23.66 6.30 -5.92
CA GLN A 944 22.97 6.79 -4.72
C GLN A 944 21.69 7.59 -5.00
N VAL A 945 21.34 7.82 -6.27
CA VAL A 945 20.22 8.66 -6.69
C VAL A 945 19.14 7.83 -7.36
N ASN A 946 17.90 8.03 -6.95
CA ASN A 946 16.73 7.46 -7.62
C ASN A 946 15.72 8.56 -7.99
N ILE A 947 15.10 8.43 -9.16
CA ILE A 947 13.88 9.18 -9.49
C ILE A 947 12.70 8.40 -8.94
N LEU A 948 12.08 8.96 -7.90
CA LEU A 948 10.95 8.36 -7.21
C LEU A 948 9.63 8.55 -7.96
N THR A 949 9.43 9.71 -8.57
CA THR A 949 8.17 10.02 -9.28
C THR A 949 8.45 10.87 -10.50
N ILE A 950 7.81 10.52 -11.62
CA ILE A 950 7.63 11.39 -12.77
C ILE A 950 6.16 11.26 -13.17
N GLU A 951 5.39 12.32 -12.98
CA GLU A 951 3.94 12.30 -13.22
C GLU A 951 3.53 13.51 -14.09
N PRO A 952 2.85 13.30 -15.21
CA PRO A 952 2.30 14.40 -15.99
C PRO A 952 1.17 15.11 -15.21
N LEU A 953 1.24 16.44 -15.10
CA LEU A 953 0.21 17.26 -14.45
C LEU A 953 -0.66 18.01 -15.45
N SER A 954 -0.06 18.52 -16.52
CA SER A 954 -0.77 19.18 -17.63
C SER A 954 0.12 19.29 -18.85
N GLN A 955 -0.50 19.39 -20.02
CA GLN A 955 0.16 19.72 -21.27
C GLN A 955 -0.65 20.83 -21.94
N LYS A 956 -0.01 21.98 -22.16
CA LYS A 956 -0.60 23.13 -22.85
C LYS A 956 0.33 23.54 -23.97
N GLU A 957 -0.16 23.49 -25.21
CA GLU A 957 0.66 23.69 -26.41
C GLU A 957 1.90 22.77 -26.36
N ASN A 958 3.11 23.33 -26.44
CA ASN A 958 4.38 22.60 -26.37
C ASN A 958 4.98 22.54 -24.96
N ILE A 959 4.27 23.01 -23.93
CA ILE A 959 4.74 23.03 -22.54
C ILE A 959 4.11 21.88 -21.75
N LEU A 960 4.97 20.95 -21.37
CA LEU A 960 4.65 19.86 -20.47
C LEU A 960 4.97 20.27 -19.02
N THR A 961 3.99 20.19 -18.13
CA THR A 961 4.20 20.36 -16.69
C THR A 961 4.14 19.01 -16.00
N ILE A 962 5.17 18.64 -15.25
CA ILE A 962 5.24 17.38 -14.52
C ILE A 962 5.57 17.59 -13.04
N LEU A 963 5.13 16.66 -12.20
CA LEU A 963 5.64 16.45 -10.85
C LEU A 963 6.85 15.54 -10.94
N PHE A 964 7.97 15.99 -10.38
CA PHE A 964 9.26 15.30 -10.40
C PHE A 964 9.78 15.14 -8.96
N ARG A 965 10.03 13.90 -8.55
CA ARG A 965 10.65 13.59 -7.25
C ARG A 965 11.95 12.84 -7.44
N ILE A 966 12.97 13.28 -6.72
CA ILE A 966 14.30 12.67 -6.74
C ILE A 966 14.76 12.47 -5.30
N GLU A 967 15.45 11.36 -5.05
CA GLU A 967 15.86 10.97 -3.71
C GLU A 967 17.29 10.44 -3.64
N HIS A 968 17.85 10.50 -2.44
CA HIS A 968 19.05 9.78 -2.05
C HIS A 968 18.69 8.48 -1.34
N ILE A 969 19.14 7.34 -1.85
CA ILE A 969 18.65 6.01 -1.42
C ILE A 969 19.45 5.40 -0.28
N TYR A 970 20.62 5.96 0.05
CA TYR A 970 21.43 5.54 1.20
C TYR A 970 21.22 6.47 2.38
N ASP A 971 21.21 5.89 3.57
CA ASP A 971 21.29 6.60 4.84
C ASP A 971 22.75 6.86 5.24
N ARG A 972 22.95 7.68 6.27
CA ARG A 972 24.29 7.99 6.78
C ARG A 972 24.97 6.72 7.27
N ASN A 973 26.24 6.58 6.90
CA ASN A 973 27.10 5.46 7.32
C ASN A 973 26.62 4.06 6.89
N GLU A 974 25.67 3.96 5.97
CA GLU A 974 25.28 2.66 5.39
C GLU A 974 26.35 2.11 4.44
N HIS A 975 27.04 3.00 3.74
CA HIS A 975 28.12 2.67 2.82
C HIS A 975 29.24 3.70 2.91
N SER A 976 30.49 3.25 2.95
CA SER A 976 31.68 4.12 3.03
C SER A 976 31.76 5.23 1.96
N LYS A 977 31.27 4.97 0.73
CA LYS A 977 31.35 5.87 -0.43
C LYS A 977 30.00 6.42 -0.89
N LEU A 978 28.95 5.58 -0.90
CA LEU A 978 27.65 5.94 -1.47
C LEU A 978 26.74 6.72 -0.52
N SER A 979 27.03 6.72 0.79
CA SER A 979 26.30 7.51 1.81
C SER A 979 26.73 8.99 1.88
N LYS A 980 27.29 9.55 0.81
CA LYS A 980 27.77 10.95 0.75
C LYS A 980 26.81 11.81 -0.06
N SER A 981 26.64 13.05 0.38
CA SER A 981 25.80 14.05 -0.31
C SER A 981 26.23 14.25 -1.76
N ILE A 982 25.26 14.52 -2.64
CA ILE A 982 25.50 14.68 -4.07
C ILE A 982 24.73 15.87 -4.64
N SER A 983 25.23 16.44 -5.74
CA SER A 983 24.61 17.56 -6.45
C SER A 983 24.34 17.17 -7.90
N ILE A 984 23.13 17.47 -8.39
CA ILE A 984 22.66 17.02 -9.71
C ILE A 984 22.12 18.21 -10.48
N GLN A 985 22.55 18.37 -11.72
CA GLN A 985 22.07 19.44 -12.60
C GLN A 985 20.79 19.01 -13.29
N ILE A 986 19.64 19.61 -12.93
CA ILE A 986 18.33 19.15 -13.40
C ILE A 986 18.18 19.22 -14.92
N HIS A 987 18.80 20.20 -15.58
CA HIS A 987 18.76 20.37 -17.03
C HIS A 987 19.54 19.28 -17.80
N LYS A 988 20.34 18.45 -17.12
CA LYS A 988 21.07 17.32 -17.71
C LYS A 988 20.34 15.99 -17.59
N ILE A 989 19.23 15.92 -16.86
CA ILE A 989 18.52 14.67 -16.57
C ILE A 989 17.73 14.21 -17.81
N PHE A 990 16.86 15.07 -18.32
CA PHE A 990 15.90 14.69 -19.36
C PHE A 990 16.51 14.71 -20.76
N ASN A 991 16.33 13.61 -21.48
CA ASN A 991 16.60 13.52 -22.91
C ASN A 991 15.44 14.16 -23.70
N LYS A 992 15.74 14.74 -24.88
CA LYS A 992 14.73 15.33 -25.80
C LYS A 992 13.87 16.49 -25.25
N TYR A 993 14.12 16.95 -24.03
CA TYR A 993 13.39 18.03 -23.38
C TYR A 993 14.33 19.13 -22.86
N LYS A 994 13.93 20.39 -23.07
CA LYS A 994 14.55 21.57 -22.46
C LYS A 994 13.79 21.97 -21.20
N LEU A 995 14.52 22.15 -20.10
CA LEU A 995 13.98 22.71 -18.86
C LEU A 995 13.64 24.20 -19.04
N LEU A 996 12.40 24.58 -18.73
CA LEU A 996 11.96 25.98 -18.73
C LEU A 996 11.91 26.57 -17.33
N LYS A 997 11.36 25.82 -16.36
CA LYS A 997 11.21 26.27 -14.97
C LYS A 997 11.12 25.06 -14.05
N ALA A 998 11.66 25.17 -12.84
CA ALA A 998 11.47 24.22 -11.77
C ALA A 998 11.16 24.96 -10.47
N ASN A 999 10.08 24.58 -9.78
CA ASN A 999 9.71 25.11 -8.47
C ASN A 999 9.71 23.97 -7.45
N GLU A 1000 10.41 24.16 -6.33
CA GLU A 1000 10.42 23.18 -5.25
C GLU A 1000 9.13 23.26 -4.42
N VAL A 1001 8.54 22.09 -4.16
CA VAL A 1001 7.28 21.93 -3.42
C VAL A 1001 7.50 20.95 -2.26
N THR A 1002 6.54 20.91 -1.32
CA THR A 1002 6.48 19.87 -0.29
C THR A 1002 6.39 18.48 -0.90
N LEU A 1003 6.67 17.44 -0.11
CA LEU A 1003 6.61 16.06 -0.58
C LEU A 1003 5.24 15.68 -1.16
N GLY A 1004 4.16 16.18 -0.56
CA GLY A 1004 2.78 15.98 -1.01
C GLY A 1004 2.37 16.84 -2.21
N ALA A 1005 3.26 17.68 -2.74
CA ALA A 1005 3.01 18.64 -3.83
C ALA A 1005 1.83 19.62 -3.57
N ASN A 1006 1.45 19.76 -2.30
CA ASN A 1006 0.35 20.59 -1.83
C ASN A 1006 0.75 22.06 -1.68
N MET A 1007 1.97 22.35 -1.23
CA MET A 1007 2.45 23.70 -0.90
C MET A 1007 3.83 23.99 -1.51
N ASN A 1008 4.17 25.27 -1.65
CA ASN A 1008 5.55 25.65 -1.98
C ASN A 1008 6.48 25.27 -0.83
N LYS A 1009 7.72 24.85 -1.11
CA LYS A 1009 8.64 24.40 -0.05
C LYS A 1009 8.91 25.50 1.00
N ASN A 1010 9.03 26.75 0.56
CA ASN A 1010 9.29 27.89 1.45
C ASN A 1010 8.13 28.16 2.43
N GLU A 1011 6.89 27.86 2.05
CA GLU A 1011 5.70 28.03 2.92
C GLU A 1011 5.63 26.93 3.98
N ALA A 1012 6.27 25.79 3.75
CA ALA A 1012 6.25 24.66 4.68
C ALA A 1012 7.17 24.82 5.89
N TYR A 1013 8.02 25.86 5.93
CA TYR A 1013 8.88 26.15 7.09
C TYR A 1013 8.12 26.77 8.27
N ASP A 1014 6.89 27.25 8.06
CA ASP A 1014 6.02 27.80 9.10
C ASP A 1014 5.24 26.69 9.84
N ARG A 1015 5.94 25.64 10.29
CA ARG A 1015 5.37 24.61 11.18
C ARG A 1015 5.29 25.11 12.62
N LEU A 1016 4.37 24.55 13.40
CA LEU A 1016 4.32 24.78 14.85
C LEU A 1016 5.66 24.38 15.50
N LYS A 1017 6.14 25.23 16.40
CA LYS A 1017 7.42 25.05 17.09
C LYS A 1017 7.20 24.47 18.48
N TRP A 1018 8.05 23.52 18.85
CA TRP A 1018 7.94 22.79 20.10
C TRP A 1018 9.23 22.88 20.91
N THR A 1019 9.09 23.01 22.23
CA THR A 1019 10.23 22.99 23.15
C THR A 1019 10.50 21.55 23.60
N LEU A 1020 11.74 21.09 23.47
CA LEU A 1020 12.17 19.77 23.95
C LEU A 1020 12.56 19.87 25.43
N ASN A 1021 12.40 18.79 26.20
CA ASN A 1021 12.95 18.72 27.56
C ASN A 1021 14.48 18.95 27.54
N SER A 1022 14.98 19.74 28.50
CA SER A 1022 16.33 20.36 28.53
C SER A 1022 17.50 19.38 28.57
N THR A 1023 17.26 18.09 28.79
CA THR A 1023 18.29 17.04 28.84
C THR A 1023 18.68 16.50 27.47
N TYR A 1024 18.00 16.92 26.39
CA TYR A 1024 18.23 16.39 25.05
C TYR A 1024 19.06 17.37 24.19
N GLU A 1025 20.29 16.97 23.83
CA GLU A 1025 21.16 17.71 22.89
C GLU A 1025 21.04 17.13 21.47
N ASP A 1026 20.64 17.96 20.49
CA ASP A 1026 20.63 17.57 19.07
C ASP A 1026 22.06 17.59 18.50
N LYS A 1027 22.76 16.45 18.58
CA LYS A 1027 24.18 16.35 18.20
C LYS A 1027 24.43 16.05 16.72
N ASN A 1028 23.44 15.61 15.95
CA ASN A 1028 23.69 14.80 14.75
C ASN A 1028 22.94 15.26 13.47
N GLY A 1029 22.73 16.56 13.30
CA GLY A 1029 22.00 17.11 12.17
C GLY A 1029 22.80 17.68 11.01
N TYR A 1030 22.37 17.50 9.74
CA TYR A 1030 22.82 18.40 8.66
C TYR A 1030 22.38 19.84 8.97
N LYS A 1031 23.21 20.81 8.60
CA LYS A 1031 22.79 22.23 8.50
C LYS A 1031 21.66 22.36 7.46
N GLU A 1032 21.00 23.50 7.40
CA GLU A 1032 19.90 23.74 6.45
C GLU A 1032 20.27 23.30 5.02
N THR A 1033 19.33 22.67 4.32
CA THR A 1033 19.52 22.29 2.92
C THR A 1033 19.70 23.55 2.08
N PRO A 1034 20.69 23.62 1.18
CA PRO A 1034 20.81 24.75 0.27
C PRO A 1034 19.50 24.99 -0.47
N THR A 1035 19.05 26.24 -0.46
CA THR A 1035 17.90 26.69 -1.25
C THR A 1035 18.12 26.34 -2.71
N PHE A 1036 17.07 25.81 -3.36
CA PHE A 1036 17.15 25.48 -4.78
C PHE A 1036 17.31 26.75 -5.62
N ASP A 1037 18.38 26.82 -6.42
CA ASP A 1037 18.71 27.94 -7.31
C ASP A 1037 18.02 27.87 -8.68
N GLY A 1038 17.21 26.84 -8.92
CA GLY A 1038 16.56 26.59 -10.21
C GLY A 1038 17.34 25.63 -11.14
N GLN A 1039 18.57 25.25 -10.80
CA GLN A 1039 19.44 24.45 -11.67
C GLN A 1039 20.09 23.24 -11.00
N ILE A 1040 20.49 23.37 -9.73
CA ILE A 1040 21.27 22.35 -9.02
C ILE A 1040 20.45 21.80 -7.85
N ILE A 1041 20.20 20.50 -7.88
CA ILE A 1041 19.56 19.77 -6.80
C ILE A 1041 20.67 19.20 -5.91
N HIS A 1042 20.81 19.74 -4.71
CA HIS A 1042 21.61 19.14 -3.65
C HIS A 1042 20.78 18.11 -2.89
N LEU A 1043 21.31 16.90 -2.71
CA LEU A 1043 20.69 15.81 -1.99
C LEU A 1043 21.59 15.31 -0.86
N TYR A 1044 21.06 15.35 0.36
CA TYR A 1044 21.64 14.66 1.50
C TYR A 1044 21.16 13.19 1.55
N PRO A 1045 21.91 12.30 2.25
CA PRO A 1045 21.43 10.96 2.59
C PRO A 1045 19.99 10.95 3.09
N MET A 1046 19.20 9.99 2.57
CA MET A 1046 17.75 9.82 2.81
C MET A 1046 16.83 11.00 2.41
N GLN A 1047 17.34 12.06 1.77
CA GLN A 1047 16.50 13.20 1.40
C GLN A 1047 15.67 12.91 0.14
N ILE A 1048 14.38 13.27 0.16
CA ILE A 1048 13.54 13.39 -1.03
C ILE A 1048 13.32 14.88 -1.32
N ARG A 1049 13.45 15.28 -2.57
CA ARG A 1049 13.07 16.62 -3.03
C ARG A 1049 12.04 16.52 -4.15
N SER A 1050 11.02 17.37 -4.07
CA SER A 1050 9.87 17.36 -4.98
C SER A 1050 9.79 18.68 -5.74
N PHE A 1051 9.52 18.61 -7.03
CA PHE A 1051 9.50 19.76 -7.92
C PHE A 1051 8.31 19.71 -8.87
N ILE A 1052 7.69 20.85 -9.12
CA ILE A 1052 6.85 21.05 -10.31
C ILE A 1052 7.72 21.66 -11.39
N ILE A 1053 7.93 20.93 -12.49
CA ILE A 1053 8.83 21.36 -13.57
C ILE A 1053 8.06 21.56 -14.88
N LYS A 1054 8.47 22.56 -15.64
CA LYS A 1054 7.99 22.85 -16.99
C LYS A 1054 9.06 22.49 -17.99
N LEU A 1055 8.70 21.66 -18.97
CA LEU A 1055 9.55 21.16 -20.03
C LEU A 1055 8.96 21.57 -21.39
N THR A 1056 9.83 21.80 -22.38
CA THR A 1056 9.43 21.87 -23.79
C THR A 1056 10.24 20.85 -24.57
N LYS A 1057 9.62 20.20 -25.56
CA LYS A 1057 10.32 19.28 -26.46
C LYS A 1057 11.35 20.07 -27.30
N HIS A 1058 12.48 19.43 -27.62
CA HIS A 1058 13.49 19.98 -28.53
C HIS A 1058 12.98 20.15 -29.94
#